data_AF-A0A937ULH6-F1
#
_entry.id   AF-A0A937ULH6-F1
#
_cell.length_a   1.000
_cell.length_b   1.000
_cell.length_c   1.000
_cell.angle_alpha   90.00
_cell.angle_beta   90.00
_cell.angle_gamma   90.00
#
_symmetry.space_group_name_H-M   'P 1'
#
loop_
_entity.id
_entity.type
_entity.pdbx_description
1 polymer ?
#
loop_
_entity_poly.entity_id
_entity_poly.type
_entity_poly.pdbx_seq_one_letter_code
_entity_poly.pdbx_strand_id
1 'polypeptide(L)'
;TPAGPAMPVRPAVPMPAGAPVASVAPGARAGAAAPAARAAAAQSGPATLADLAAPETSPEAHTPTAASAAPVVARAPVPAGAGSGQSRDEVRLAVAELLDLDPATVGDETNLFELGLESIALMRTVGRWRRAGIDVTFGDLAETPTVDAWYKLVSAGRPGPAESEAAEEATDGGEFPLALMQHAYWVGRGDEAPLGGVAAHLYTEFDGAGVDPGRLRAAIARLVARHGMLRVRVTGTGGQVVEAAAGWRGLAVHDLRGLPDTEVATRLAAARDQMSHQMLDVERGEVFATALSLLPGGRTRLHLDVDMVAADAVSYRILLADLARAYERPDDEPPALAYDYRSYRAARTEARGERARRAADWWAGRLPTLPGAPDLPRASARRPAGGEPAHRPRASRRHLVLSTADRAALGQAARARGVTPAMAMAAAFAEIIGGWSAQRRFLLNVPLFDREPVHPDVDLLVGDFTSSVLLEVDLTEPADFATRARGLQARLHADAAHAAYSGVEILRDLSRQTGAQVLAPVVFTSALSLGELFAPSVRERFGDPVWIISQGPQVLLDAQVTELDGGLLVNWDAREDEFPPGLVDAMFAAFAALVRGLATGGETWDAPVADLLLEPVRAVRAAVNDTAGPPSTRLLHEGFFARAASDPDRVALRWDPSGPGGRPSPGSPPGTLTYGELAERARLVAGGLAARGIRHGDLVGVRLPKGPEQVTAVLGVLAAGGAYVPVGVDQPAARQERIAAAAGFAVLITDGAAEAPDGVTPVGLAELAAGAAGVGVGAGRAGALSLSAADAPAALDRPAYVLFTSGSTGQPKGVQVSHRA
;
A
#
# COMPACT_ATOMS: atom_id res chain seq x y z
N THR A 1 -29.55 12.06 39.34
CA THR A 1 -30.84 12.70 39.01
C THR A 1 -30.93 12.84 37.51
N PRO A 2 -31.97 12.35 36.83
CA PRO A 2 -32.36 10.94 36.73
C PRO A 2 -32.25 10.38 35.30
N ALA A 3 -32.28 9.05 35.24
CA ALA A 3 -32.20 8.20 34.05
C ALA A 3 -33.43 8.30 33.13
N GLY A 4 -33.20 8.15 31.81
CA GLY A 4 -34.22 7.92 30.78
C GLY A 4 -34.17 6.47 30.25
N PRO A 5 -35.29 5.92 29.73
CA PRO A 5 -35.55 4.48 29.75
C PRO A 5 -34.95 3.70 28.56
N ALA A 6 -34.51 2.47 28.85
CA ALA A 6 -34.09 1.48 27.87
C ALA A 6 -35.30 0.86 27.14
N MET A 7 -35.21 0.77 25.81
CA MET A 7 -36.16 0.04 24.97
C MET A 7 -35.95 -1.48 25.02
N PRO A 8 -37.01 -2.31 24.91
CA PRO A 8 -36.89 -3.76 24.96
C PRO A 8 -36.41 -4.34 23.62
N VAL A 9 -35.35 -5.14 23.69
CA VAL A 9 -34.83 -5.98 22.60
C VAL A 9 -35.74 -7.20 22.42
N ARG A 10 -36.22 -7.44 21.19
CA ARG A 10 -36.98 -8.65 20.82
C ARG A 10 -36.04 -9.87 20.72
N PRO A 11 -36.47 -11.08 21.16
CA PRO A 11 -35.65 -12.29 21.05
C PRO A 11 -35.61 -12.80 19.60
N ALA A 12 -34.43 -13.26 19.20
CA ALA A 12 -34.18 -13.88 17.90
C ALA A 12 -34.80 -15.29 17.82
N VAL A 13 -35.42 -15.58 16.68
CA VAL A 13 -36.03 -16.88 16.34
C VAL A 13 -34.93 -17.85 15.89
N PRO A 14 -34.89 -19.10 16.38
CA PRO A 14 -33.91 -20.09 15.94
C PRO A 14 -34.34 -20.72 14.60
N MET A 15 -33.42 -20.72 13.62
CA MET A 15 -33.55 -21.46 12.36
C MET A 15 -33.13 -22.93 12.54
N PRO A 16 -33.87 -23.92 11.99
CA PRO A 16 -33.58 -25.33 12.18
C PRO A 16 -32.52 -25.87 11.20
N ALA A 17 -31.80 -26.90 11.66
CA ALA A 17 -30.80 -27.66 10.93
C ALA A 17 -31.39 -28.84 10.14
N GLY A 18 -30.68 -29.26 9.07
CA GLY A 18 -30.90 -30.49 8.28
C GLY A 18 -31.12 -30.16 6.79
N ALA A 19 -30.53 -30.83 5.78
CA ALA A 19 -29.87 -32.13 5.68
C ALA A 19 -29.05 -32.19 4.35
N PRO A 20 -28.27 -33.26 4.07
CA PRO A 20 -27.22 -33.29 3.06
C PRO A 20 -27.72 -33.71 1.66
N VAL A 21 -27.06 -33.23 0.61
CA VAL A 21 -27.36 -33.63 -0.78
C VAL A 21 -26.42 -34.73 -1.25
N ALA A 22 -27.03 -35.78 -1.78
CA ALA A 22 -26.46 -37.05 -2.18
C ALA A 22 -25.66 -37.01 -3.48
N SER A 23 -24.72 -37.95 -3.58
CA SER A 23 -23.93 -38.30 -4.77
C SER A 23 -24.79 -38.90 -5.89
N VAL A 24 -24.55 -38.49 -7.15
CA VAL A 24 -24.93 -39.28 -8.33
C VAL A 24 -23.85 -39.15 -9.40
N ALA A 25 -23.35 -40.30 -9.85
CA ALA A 25 -22.75 -40.58 -11.15
C ALA A 25 -23.00 -42.08 -11.45
N PRO A 26 -22.83 -42.64 -12.67
CA PRO A 26 -22.41 -42.04 -13.95
C PRO A 26 -23.27 -42.46 -15.18
N GLY A 27 -23.04 -41.83 -16.34
CA GLY A 27 -23.57 -42.27 -17.64
C GLY A 27 -22.75 -41.70 -18.81
N ALA A 28 -22.09 -42.58 -19.55
CA ALA A 28 -21.03 -42.27 -20.53
C ALA A 28 -21.53 -42.00 -21.96
N ARG A 29 -20.81 -41.17 -22.73
CA ARG A 29 -20.23 -41.50 -24.05
C ARG A 29 -19.30 -40.40 -24.60
N ALA A 30 -18.14 -40.88 -25.07
CA ALA A 30 -17.03 -40.33 -25.89
C ALA A 30 -17.26 -39.05 -26.73
N GLY A 31 -16.25 -38.23 -27.06
CA GLY A 31 -14.80 -38.31 -26.85
C GLY A 31 -14.09 -37.35 -27.82
N ALA A 32 -13.05 -36.64 -27.37
CA ALA A 32 -11.95 -36.10 -28.17
C ALA A 32 -10.88 -35.55 -27.22
N ALA A 33 -9.64 -35.99 -27.41
CA ALA A 33 -8.52 -35.81 -26.49
C ALA A 33 -7.76 -34.49 -26.75
N ALA A 34 -7.34 -33.82 -25.67
CA ALA A 34 -6.21 -32.89 -25.62
C ALA A 34 -5.54 -33.01 -24.23
N PRO A 35 -4.20 -32.92 -24.11
CA PRO A 35 -3.46 -33.41 -22.95
C PRO A 35 -3.56 -32.45 -21.77
N ALA A 36 -3.98 -32.97 -20.61
CA ALA A 36 -3.97 -32.26 -19.34
C ALA A 36 -2.57 -32.31 -18.72
N ALA A 37 -1.87 -31.17 -18.71
CA ALA A 37 -0.75 -30.94 -17.81
C ALA A 37 -1.32 -30.63 -16.42
N ARG A 38 -1.11 -31.54 -15.45
CA ARG A 38 -1.44 -31.33 -14.04
C ARG A 38 -0.54 -30.22 -13.47
N ALA A 39 -1.07 -29.02 -13.32
CA ALA A 39 -0.53 -28.03 -12.40
C ALA A 39 -0.90 -28.46 -10.97
N ALA A 40 0.06 -29.01 -10.24
CA ALA A 40 -0.06 -29.17 -8.80
C ALA A 40 0.04 -27.78 -8.17
N ALA A 41 -1.04 -27.32 -7.55
CA ALA A 41 -1.03 -26.17 -6.66
C ALA A 41 -0.17 -26.52 -5.44
N ALA A 42 1.08 -26.06 -5.44
CA ALA A 42 1.91 -26.04 -4.24
C ALA A 42 1.34 -24.97 -3.30
N GLN A 43 0.86 -25.40 -2.13
CA GLN A 43 0.50 -24.49 -1.03
C GLN A 43 1.78 -23.80 -0.57
N SER A 44 1.81 -22.48 -0.71
CA SER A 44 2.92 -21.61 -0.30
C SER A 44 2.97 -21.54 1.23
N GLY A 45 3.95 -22.22 1.82
CA GLY A 45 4.42 -21.98 3.19
C GLY A 45 5.42 -20.82 3.23
N PRO A 46 5.79 -20.31 4.42
CA PRO A 46 6.79 -19.26 4.56
C PRO A 46 8.14 -19.76 4.03
N ALA A 47 8.67 -19.12 3.00
CA ALA A 47 9.93 -19.48 2.36
C ALA A 47 11.13 -19.19 3.28
N THR A 48 12.09 -20.11 3.37
CA THR A 48 13.34 -19.91 4.11
C THR A 48 14.43 -19.38 3.17
N LEU A 49 15.40 -18.61 3.68
CA LEU A 49 16.56 -18.22 2.85
C LEU A 49 17.40 -19.44 2.43
N ALA A 50 17.28 -20.55 3.18
CA ALA A 50 17.99 -21.81 2.93
C ALA A 50 17.52 -22.58 1.68
N ASP A 51 16.31 -22.31 1.17
CA ASP A 51 15.80 -22.92 -0.07
C ASP A 51 16.57 -22.47 -1.34
N LEU A 52 17.56 -21.59 -1.18
CA LEU A 52 18.34 -20.94 -2.25
C LEU A 52 19.77 -21.49 -2.42
N ALA A 53 20.20 -22.48 -1.63
CA ALA A 53 21.57 -23.01 -1.64
C ALA A 53 21.73 -24.38 -2.35
N ALA A 54 20.97 -24.66 -3.40
CA ALA A 54 21.22 -25.84 -4.25
C ALA A 54 22.16 -25.46 -5.42
N PRO A 55 23.41 -25.95 -5.47
CA PRO A 55 24.27 -25.73 -6.63
C PRO A 55 23.76 -26.58 -7.82
N GLU A 56 23.49 -25.93 -8.96
CA GLU A 56 23.37 -26.65 -10.23
C GLU A 56 24.73 -27.26 -10.58
N THR A 57 24.83 -28.58 -10.44
CA THR A 57 26.00 -29.34 -10.90
C THR A 57 25.93 -29.54 -12.41
N SER A 58 26.93 -29.05 -13.16
CA SER A 58 27.46 -29.77 -14.32
C SER A 58 28.88 -29.31 -14.68
N PRO A 59 29.69 -30.19 -15.28
CA PRO A 59 31.14 -30.09 -15.27
C PRO A 59 31.67 -29.51 -16.58
N GLU A 60 32.61 -28.57 -16.52
CA GLU A 60 33.61 -28.43 -17.59
C GLU A 60 34.87 -27.75 -17.06
N ALA A 61 35.99 -28.43 -17.28
CA ALA A 61 37.31 -28.04 -16.81
C ALA A 61 37.86 -26.89 -17.67
N HIS A 62 38.09 -25.73 -17.05
CA HIS A 62 38.94 -24.70 -17.63
C HIS A 62 40.10 -24.37 -16.70
N THR A 63 41.29 -24.55 -17.26
CA THR A 63 42.62 -24.35 -16.71
C THR A 63 42.80 -22.91 -16.22
N PRO A 64 43.41 -22.67 -15.04
CA PRO A 64 43.62 -21.31 -14.55
C PRO A 64 44.76 -20.63 -15.30
N THR A 65 44.46 -19.61 -16.09
CA THR A 65 45.45 -18.65 -16.58
C THR A 65 45.81 -17.68 -15.46
N ALA A 66 47.08 -17.70 -15.06
CA ALA A 66 47.65 -16.81 -14.06
C ALA A 66 47.50 -15.33 -14.48
N ALA A 67 46.72 -14.57 -13.71
CA ALA A 67 46.71 -13.12 -13.80
C ALA A 67 47.94 -12.56 -13.07
N SER A 68 48.81 -11.92 -13.84
CA SER A 68 50.02 -11.22 -13.42
C SER A 68 49.71 -10.09 -12.43
N ALA A 69 50.28 -10.16 -11.22
CA ALA A 69 50.32 -9.06 -10.28
C ALA A 69 51.18 -7.91 -10.85
N ALA A 70 50.57 -6.77 -11.15
CA ALA A 70 51.28 -5.52 -11.36
C ALA A 70 51.47 -4.80 -10.00
N PRO A 71 52.61 -4.13 -9.76
CA PRO A 71 52.94 -3.61 -8.43
C PRO A 71 52.11 -2.37 -8.08
N VAL A 72 51.50 -2.41 -6.89
CA VAL A 72 50.91 -1.24 -6.22
C VAL A 72 52.04 -0.27 -5.89
N VAL A 73 52.14 0.84 -6.64
CA VAL A 73 53.01 1.95 -6.28
C VAL A 73 52.35 2.69 -5.12
N ALA A 74 52.87 2.48 -3.91
CA ALA A 74 52.50 3.27 -2.74
C ALA A 74 52.82 4.75 -3.00
N ARG A 75 51.79 5.58 -3.17
CA ARG A 75 51.92 7.04 -3.12
C ARG A 75 51.72 7.52 -1.68
N ALA A 76 52.67 8.32 -1.20
CA ALA A 76 52.69 8.88 0.14
C ALA A 76 51.48 9.80 0.40
N PRO A 77 50.99 9.90 1.65
CA PRO A 77 49.93 10.84 2.02
C PRO A 77 50.43 12.28 1.90
N VAL A 78 49.61 13.15 1.31
CA VAL A 78 49.85 14.60 1.23
C VAL A 78 49.67 15.21 2.63
N PRO A 79 50.52 16.17 3.07
CA PRO A 79 50.45 16.70 4.43
C PRO A 79 49.21 17.56 4.63
N ALA A 80 48.60 17.45 5.80
CA ALA A 80 47.61 18.41 6.29
C ALA A 80 48.31 19.70 6.72
N GLY A 81 47.96 20.84 6.12
CA GLY A 81 48.31 22.16 6.64
C GLY A 81 48.25 23.31 5.63
N ALA A 82 47.49 24.34 6.00
CA ALA A 82 47.39 25.71 5.48
C ALA A 82 46.37 25.97 4.35
N GLY A 83 45.48 26.93 4.60
CA GLY A 83 44.27 27.20 3.81
C GLY A 83 44.49 27.75 2.40
N SER A 84 43.71 27.22 1.46
CA SER A 84 43.37 27.81 0.16
C SER A 84 42.10 27.11 -0.33
N GLY A 85 41.14 27.86 -0.88
CA GLY A 85 39.87 27.30 -1.35
C GLY A 85 40.07 26.15 -2.33
N GLN A 86 39.25 25.09 -2.24
CA GLN A 86 39.38 23.95 -3.12
C GLN A 86 39.24 24.40 -4.58
N SER A 87 40.23 24.09 -5.41
CA SER A 87 40.15 24.34 -6.85
C SER A 87 39.16 23.38 -7.50
N ARG A 88 38.63 23.76 -8.68
CA ARG A 88 37.74 22.87 -9.44
C ARG A 88 38.41 21.52 -9.77
N ASP A 89 39.72 21.54 -10.01
CA ASP A 89 40.51 20.33 -10.29
C ASP A 89 40.60 19.41 -9.06
N GLU A 90 40.64 19.94 -7.84
CA GLU A 90 40.60 19.15 -6.61
C GLU A 90 39.22 18.52 -6.37
N VAL A 91 38.14 19.26 -6.67
CA VAL A 91 36.78 18.69 -6.63
C VAL A 91 36.64 17.58 -7.67
N ARG A 92 37.16 17.78 -8.89
CA ARG A 92 37.16 16.76 -9.94
C ARG A 92 37.96 15.53 -9.52
N LEU A 93 39.13 15.72 -8.93
CA LEU A 93 39.97 14.63 -8.46
C LEU A 93 39.27 13.83 -7.34
N ALA A 94 38.63 14.52 -6.39
CA ALA A 94 37.87 13.88 -5.32
C ALA A 94 36.67 13.07 -5.86
N VAL A 95 35.98 13.57 -6.89
CA VAL A 95 34.91 12.85 -7.59
C VAL A 95 35.46 11.65 -8.35
N ALA A 96 36.57 11.81 -9.06
CA ALA A 96 37.21 10.74 -9.82
C ALA A 96 37.68 9.59 -8.90
N GLU A 97 38.31 9.92 -7.76
CA GLU A 97 38.65 8.94 -6.72
C GLU A 97 37.42 8.24 -6.15
N LEU A 98 36.33 8.98 -5.93
CA LEU A 98 35.09 8.44 -5.38
C LEU A 98 34.43 7.42 -6.31
N LEU A 99 34.54 7.65 -7.62
CA LEU A 99 33.92 6.84 -8.67
C LEU A 99 34.87 5.81 -9.29
N ASP A 100 36.13 5.78 -8.85
CA ASP A 100 37.21 4.98 -9.46
C ASP A 100 37.35 5.23 -10.97
N LEU A 101 37.32 6.52 -11.35
CA LEU A 101 37.42 6.99 -12.74
C LEU A 101 38.72 7.77 -12.97
N ASP A 102 39.13 7.88 -14.23
CA ASP A 102 40.18 8.83 -14.63
C ASP A 102 39.60 10.26 -14.53
N PRO A 103 40.26 11.20 -13.81
CA PRO A 103 39.81 12.59 -13.70
C PRO A 103 39.55 13.28 -15.04
N ALA A 104 40.25 12.89 -16.11
CA ALA A 104 40.05 13.46 -17.45
C ALA A 104 38.68 13.09 -18.07
N THR A 105 38.01 12.06 -17.54
CA THR A 105 36.71 11.58 -18.01
C THR A 105 35.53 12.23 -17.30
N VAL A 106 35.79 12.98 -16.23
CA VAL A 106 34.76 13.66 -15.42
C VAL A 106 34.58 15.09 -15.93
N GLY A 107 33.55 15.30 -16.76
CA GLY A 107 33.20 16.63 -17.28
C GLY A 107 32.60 17.53 -16.20
N ASP A 108 32.83 18.85 -16.34
CA ASP A 108 32.43 19.85 -15.33
C ASP A 108 30.92 19.90 -15.07
N GLU A 109 30.14 19.76 -16.14
CA GLU A 109 28.67 19.80 -16.13
C GLU A 109 28.03 18.41 -16.21
N THR A 110 28.84 17.35 -16.23
CA THR A 110 28.34 15.98 -16.35
C THR A 110 27.58 15.61 -15.08
N ASN A 111 26.39 15.04 -15.25
CA ASN A 111 25.63 14.51 -14.13
C ASN A 111 26.38 13.31 -13.54
N LEU A 112 26.86 13.47 -12.31
CA LEU A 112 27.70 12.46 -11.67
C LEU A 112 26.97 11.14 -11.42
N PHE A 113 25.63 11.10 -11.39
CA PHE A 113 24.87 9.86 -11.32
C PHE A 113 25.01 9.01 -12.60
N GLU A 114 25.15 9.65 -13.77
CA GLU A 114 25.43 8.95 -15.03
C GLU A 114 26.85 8.35 -15.04
N LEU A 115 27.75 8.91 -14.23
CA LEU A 115 29.09 8.38 -13.98
C LEU A 115 29.14 7.36 -12.84
N GLY A 116 27.99 7.00 -12.25
CA GLY A 116 27.88 5.98 -11.22
C GLY A 116 27.99 6.49 -9.78
N LEU A 117 27.80 7.78 -9.54
CA LEU A 117 27.65 8.31 -8.19
C LEU A 117 26.47 7.66 -7.45
N GLU A 118 26.71 7.18 -6.24
CA GLU A 118 25.69 6.58 -5.38
C GLU A 118 25.44 7.45 -4.15
N SER A 119 24.26 7.33 -3.52
CA SER A 119 23.86 8.17 -2.39
C SER A 119 24.84 8.09 -1.21
N ILE A 120 25.44 6.93 -0.94
CA ILE A 120 26.44 6.77 0.14
C ILE A 120 27.78 7.39 -0.21
N ALA A 121 28.19 7.30 -1.48
CA ALA A 121 29.38 7.98 -1.96
C ALA A 121 29.24 9.50 -1.74
N LEU A 122 28.06 10.04 -2.01
CA LEU A 122 27.71 11.43 -1.70
C LEU A 122 27.81 11.74 -0.19
N MET A 123 27.24 10.90 0.67
CA MET A 123 27.31 11.08 2.13
C MET A 123 28.76 11.06 2.65
N ARG A 124 29.62 10.18 2.11
CA ARG A 124 31.06 10.14 2.44
C ARG A 124 31.77 11.43 2.03
N THR A 125 31.44 11.98 0.86
CA THR A 125 31.99 13.26 0.38
C THR A 125 31.59 14.42 1.28
N VAL A 126 30.32 14.48 1.70
CA VAL A 126 29.85 15.46 2.71
C VAL A 126 30.68 15.35 3.98
N GLY A 127 30.89 14.14 4.51
CA GLY A 127 31.70 13.91 5.69
C GLY A 127 33.18 14.31 5.50
N ARG A 128 33.76 14.07 4.33
CA ARG A 128 35.14 14.48 3.99
C ARG A 128 35.27 16.01 4.00
N TRP A 129 34.34 16.73 3.36
CA TRP A 129 34.40 18.19 3.27
C TRP A 129 34.04 18.90 4.57
N ARG A 130 33.13 18.35 5.38
CA ARG A 130 32.88 18.85 6.73
C ARG A 130 34.10 18.74 7.63
N ARG A 131 34.84 17.63 7.57
CA ARG A 131 36.14 17.48 8.28
C ARG A 131 37.19 18.49 7.79
N ALA A 132 37.06 18.99 6.57
CA ALA A 132 37.89 20.08 6.04
C ALA A 132 37.33 21.48 6.38
N GLY A 133 36.31 21.59 7.24
CA GLY A 133 35.73 22.85 7.69
C GLY A 133 34.71 23.49 6.74
N ILE A 134 34.20 22.74 5.76
CA ILE A 134 33.23 23.24 4.76
C ILE A 134 31.81 22.78 5.13
N ASP A 135 30.87 23.72 5.33
CA ASP A 135 29.46 23.40 5.61
C ASP A 135 28.71 23.01 4.33
N VAL A 136 28.71 21.71 4.03
CA VAL A 136 27.89 21.08 2.98
C VAL A 136 26.97 20.02 3.58
N THR A 137 25.84 19.75 2.95
CA THR A 137 24.90 18.69 3.29
C THR A 137 24.73 17.70 2.14
N PHE A 138 24.12 16.54 2.41
CA PHE A 138 23.70 15.61 1.37
C PHE A 138 22.81 16.33 0.34
N GLY A 139 21.86 17.14 0.81
CA GLY A 139 20.98 17.93 -0.03
C GLY A 139 21.71 18.85 -1.00
N ASP A 140 22.66 19.64 -0.49
CA ASP A 140 23.40 20.61 -1.29
C ASP A 140 24.11 19.91 -2.47
N LEU A 141 24.70 18.74 -2.22
CA LEU A 141 25.41 17.99 -3.26
C LEU A 141 24.46 17.22 -4.19
N ALA A 142 23.31 16.78 -3.68
CA ALA A 142 22.34 16.01 -4.44
C ALA A 142 21.42 16.87 -5.34
N GLU A 143 21.29 18.17 -5.02
CA GLU A 143 20.47 19.12 -5.78
C GLU A 143 21.01 19.33 -7.19
N THR A 144 22.32 19.57 -7.34
CA THR A 144 22.99 19.64 -8.64
C THR A 144 24.29 18.83 -8.57
N PRO A 145 24.25 17.55 -8.97
CA PRO A 145 25.38 16.61 -8.84
C PRO A 145 26.36 16.80 -10.01
N THR A 146 27.01 17.96 -10.08
CA THR A 146 28.03 18.28 -11.10
C THR A 146 29.28 18.83 -10.43
N VAL A 147 30.45 18.63 -11.06
CA VAL A 147 31.71 19.17 -10.52
C VAL A 147 31.63 20.69 -10.42
N ASP A 148 31.03 21.38 -11.40
CA ASP A 148 30.89 22.83 -11.37
C ASP A 148 30.00 23.34 -10.23
N ALA A 149 28.85 22.70 -9.98
CA ALA A 149 27.96 23.06 -8.88
C ALA A 149 28.61 22.78 -7.52
N TRP A 150 29.27 21.62 -7.37
CA TRP A 150 29.99 21.27 -6.14
C TRP A 150 31.15 22.23 -5.89
N TYR A 151 31.90 22.60 -6.94
CA TYR A 151 32.95 23.60 -6.86
C TYR A 151 32.41 24.95 -6.40
N LYS A 152 31.28 25.42 -6.95
CA LYS A 152 30.63 26.66 -6.49
C LYS A 152 30.23 26.60 -5.02
N LEU A 153 29.67 25.47 -4.56
CA LEU A 153 29.28 25.27 -3.16
C LEU A 153 30.49 25.31 -2.21
N VAL A 154 31.56 24.59 -2.55
CA VAL A 154 32.76 24.53 -1.73
C VAL A 154 33.53 25.86 -1.77
N SER A 155 33.58 26.53 -2.93
CA SER A 155 34.25 27.83 -3.11
C SER A 155 33.51 28.98 -2.43
N ALA A 156 32.19 28.90 -2.31
CA ALA A 156 31.40 29.88 -1.56
C ALA A 156 31.73 29.88 -0.06
N GLY A 157 32.42 28.85 0.44
CA GLY A 157 33.12 28.87 1.72
C GLY A 157 32.22 29.26 2.88
N ARG A 158 31.11 28.55 3.08
CA ARG A 158 30.37 28.65 4.36
C ARG A 158 31.27 28.00 5.41
N PRO A 159 31.86 28.78 6.36
CA PRO A 159 32.64 28.17 7.41
C PRO A 159 31.74 27.17 8.14
N GLY A 160 32.18 25.92 8.20
CA GLY A 160 31.60 24.94 9.11
C GLY A 160 31.55 25.52 10.52
N PRO A 161 30.61 25.07 11.38
CA PRO A 161 30.76 25.33 12.81
C PRO A 161 32.19 24.93 13.19
N ALA A 162 32.89 25.82 13.88
CA ALA A 162 34.24 25.53 14.38
C ALA A 162 34.22 24.16 15.05
N GLU A 163 35.26 23.34 14.85
CA GLU A 163 35.45 22.13 15.66
C GLU A 163 35.19 22.54 17.10
N SER A 164 34.05 22.09 17.65
CA SER A 164 33.79 22.31 19.06
C SER A 164 34.94 21.63 19.74
N GLU A 165 35.69 22.38 20.56
CA GLU A 165 36.56 21.76 21.57
C GLU A 165 35.78 20.61 22.16
N ALA A 166 36.40 19.41 22.13
CA ALA A 166 35.77 18.16 22.54
C ALA A 166 34.91 18.45 23.76
N ALA A 167 33.59 18.33 23.60
CA ALA A 167 32.66 18.60 24.68
C ALA A 167 33.18 17.84 25.90
N GLU A 168 33.35 18.55 27.03
CA GLU A 168 33.83 17.96 28.28
C GLU A 168 33.16 16.59 28.46
N GLU A 169 33.96 15.53 28.64
CA GLU A 169 33.47 14.16 28.83
C GLU A 169 32.26 14.21 29.76
N ALA A 170 31.07 13.99 29.20
CA ALA A 170 29.84 14.07 29.95
C ALA A 170 29.91 13.01 31.04
N THR A 171 29.95 13.45 32.30
CA THR A 171 30.15 12.60 33.48
C THR A 171 29.31 11.33 33.43
N ASP A 172 29.95 10.20 33.71
CA ASP A 172 29.38 8.86 33.63
C ASP A 172 28.06 8.73 34.42
N GLY A 173 27.03 8.10 33.82
CA GLY A 173 25.80 7.67 34.53
C GLY A 173 24.57 8.60 34.59
N GLY A 174 24.46 9.65 33.77
CA GLY A 174 23.29 10.55 33.73
C GLY A 174 22.20 10.19 32.69
N GLU A 175 20.92 10.42 33.00
CA GLU A 175 19.81 10.32 32.04
C GLU A 175 19.98 11.32 30.89
N PHE A 176 19.70 10.89 29.66
CA PHE A 176 19.71 11.72 28.46
C PHE A 176 18.46 11.44 27.61
N PRO A 177 18.00 12.40 26.78
CA PRO A 177 16.74 12.24 26.06
C PRO A 177 16.82 11.16 24.97
N LEU A 178 15.70 10.48 24.71
CA LEU A 178 15.53 9.65 23.53
C LEU A 178 15.69 10.48 22.25
N ALA A 179 16.26 9.86 21.20
CA ALA A 179 16.12 10.37 19.85
C ALA A 179 14.65 10.35 19.42
N LEU A 180 14.29 11.20 18.45
CA LEU A 180 12.92 11.31 17.97
C LEU A 180 12.37 9.96 17.48
N MET A 181 13.22 9.17 16.81
CA MET A 181 12.85 7.84 16.33
C MET A 181 12.75 6.82 17.46
N GLN A 182 13.73 6.76 18.37
CA GLN A 182 13.61 5.95 19.60
C GLN A 182 12.32 6.26 20.39
N HIS A 183 11.94 7.53 20.52
CA HIS A 183 10.70 7.95 21.17
C HIS A 183 9.46 7.48 20.39
N ALA A 184 9.48 7.54 19.06
CA ALA A 184 8.40 7.01 18.22
C ALA A 184 8.26 5.49 18.39
N TYR A 185 9.36 4.74 18.46
CA TYR A 185 9.35 3.31 18.75
C TYR A 185 8.78 3.00 20.13
N TRP A 186 9.22 3.73 21.16
CA TRP A 186 8.76 3.53 22.53
C TRP A 186 7.27 3.84 22.71
N VAL A 187 6.77 4.96 22.17
CA VAL A 187 5.34 5.31 22.25
C VAL A 187 4.49 4.40 21.36
N GLY A 188 4.98 4.05 20.16
CA GLY A 188 4.22 3.29 19.17
C GLY A 188 4.05 1.81 19.49
N ARG A 189 4.87 1.23 20.38
CA ARG A 189 4.86 -0.23 20.66
C ARG A 189 3.69 -0.71 21.51
N GLY A 190 3.04 0.18 22.28
CA GLY A 190 1.94 -0.17 23.17
C GLY A 190 0.65 -0.55 22.44
N ASP A 191 -0.21 -1.37 23.06
CA ASP A 191 -1.45 -1.88 22.44
C ASP A 191 -2.48 -0.78 22.12
N GLU A 192 -2.42 0.35 22.82
CA GLU A 192 -3.32 1.49 22.60
C GLU A 192 -2.99 2.30 21.34
N ALA A 193 -1.75 2.18 20.83
CA ALA A 193 -1.34 2.88 19.62
C ALA A 193 -1.97 2.22 18.38
N PRO A 194 -2.41 2.99 17.36
CA PRO A 194 -2.80 2.41 16.09
C PRO A 194 -1.64 1.61 15.50
N LEU A 195 -1.90 0.38 15.05
CA LEU A 195 -0.84 -0.54 14.63
C LEU A 195 0.24 -0.71 15.74
N GLY A 196 -0.17 -0.71 17.00
CA GLY A 196 0.67 -1.04 18.16
C GLY A 196 0.87 -2.54 18.35
N GLY A 197 1.29 -2.94 19.56
CA GLY A 197 1.50 -4.34 19.95
C GLY A 197 2.71 -5.01 19.29
N VAL A 198 3.65 -4.22 18.79
CA VAL A 198 4.85 -4.66 18.05
C VAL A 198 6.03 -3.79 18.46
N ALA A 199 7.15 -4.42 18.83
CA ALA A 199 8.42 -3.72 19.07
C ALA A 199 9.11 -3.36 17.75
N ALA A 200 9.90 -2.29 17.77
CA ALA A 200 10.87 -2.06 16.71
C ALA A 200 12.06 -2.98 16.96
N HIS A 201 12.24 -4.03 16.16
CA HIS A 201 13.33 -5.00 16.37
C HIS A 201 13.83 -5.61 15.07
N LEU A 202 15.04 -6.17 15.13
CA LEU A 202 15.67 -6.92 14.04
C LEU A 202 16.09 -8.30 14.55
N TYR A 203 15.39 -9.32 14.08
CA TYR A 203 15.62 -10.72 14.45
C TYR A 203 16.22 -11.50 13.28
N THR A 204 17.27 -12.29 13.55
CA THR A 204 17.96 -13.13 12.56
C THR A 204 18.27 -14.53 13.08
N GLU A 205 18.37 -15.47 12.14
CA GLU A 205 18.80 -16.85 12.37
C GLU A 205 19.98 -17.22 11.48
N PHE A 206 20.98 -17.90 12.03
CA PHE A 206 22.13 -18.42 11.30
C PHE A 206 22.25 -19.94 11.48
N ASP A 207 22.37 -20.67 10.36
CA ASP A 207 22.68 -22.11 10.37
C ASP A 207 24.17 -22.35 10.20
N GLY A 208 24.81 -22.76 11.29
CA GLY A 208 26.24 -23.08 11.33
C GLY A 208 26.50 -24.47 11.90
N ALA A 209 27.75 -24.69 12.30
CA ALA A 209 28.19 -25.91 12.94
C ALA A 209 29.25 -25.62 14.01
N GLY A 210 29.24 -26.41 15.10
CA GLY A 210 30.29 -26.38 16.12
C GLY A 210 30.37 -25.11 16.95
N VAL A 211 29.29 -24.32 17.05
CA VAL A 211 29.26 -23.15 17.94
C VAL A 211 29.21 -23.61 19.41
N ASP A 212 30.24 -23.26 20.19
CA ASP A 212 30.35 -23.60 21.60
C ASP A 212 29.53 -22.63 22.48
N PRO A 213 28.59 -23.12 23.30
CA PRO A 213 27.74 -22.25 24.11
C PRO A 213 28.50 -21.42 25.15
N GLY A 214 29.58 -21.95 25.73
CA GLY A 214 30.35 -21.26 26.78
C GLY A 214 31.15 -20.08 26.20
N ARG A 215 31.83 -20.33 25.09
CA ARG A 215 32.57 -19.34 24.32
C ARG A 215 31.66 -18.27 23.72
N LEU A 216 30.48 -18.65 23.21
CA LEU A 216 29.46 -17.70 22.76
C LEU A 216 28.97 -16.81 23.90
N ARG A 217 28.69 -17.38 25.07
CA ARG A 217 28.30 -16.62 26.27
C ARG A 217 29.38 -15.61 26.68
N ALA A 218 30.65 -16.01 26.66
CA ALA A 218 31.77 -15.12 26.95
C ALA A 218 31.92 -14.00 25.90
N ALA A 219 31.77 -14.32 24.62
CA ALA A 219 31.82 -13.34 23.53
C ALA A 219 30.69 -12.29 23.65
N ILE A 220 29.47 -12.71 23.97
CA ILE A 220 28.34 -11.79 24.21
C ILE A 220 28.61 -10.90 25.42
N ALA A 221 29.15 -11.43 26.52
CA ALA A 221 29.48 -10.63 27.69
C ALA A 221 30.50 -9.52 27.38
N ARG A 222 31.50 -9.82 26.54
CA ARG A 222 32.47 -8.83 26.04
C ARG A 222 31.81 -7.79 25.13
N LEU A 223 30.90 -8.22 24.27
CA LEU A 223 30.13 -7.32 23.40
C LEU A 223 29.32 -6.31 24.23
N VAL A 224 28.64 -6.78 25.28
CA VAL A 224 27.88 -5.94 26.24
C VAL A 224 28.78 -4.97 27.00
N ALA A 225 29.98 -5.40 27.40
CA ALA A 225 30.93 -4.54 28.07
C ALA A 225 31.43 -3.41 27.15
N ARG A 226 31.72 -3.73 25.88
CA ARG A 226 32.19 -2.79 24.87
C ARG A 226 31.14 -1.75 24.48
N HIS A 227 29.89 -2.17 24.27
CA HIS A 227 28.84 -1.33 23.70
C HIS A 227 27.83 -0.90 24.75
N GLY A 228 27.96 0.35 25.23
CA GLY A 228 27.09 0.92 26.27
C GLY A 228 25.59 0.83 25.96
N MET A 229 25.20 0.98 24.69
CA MET A 229 23.79 0.91 24.30
C MET A 229 23.17 -0.49 24.44
N LEU A 230 23.95 -1.56 24.59
CA LEU A 230 23.40 -2.88 24.99
C LEU A 230 23.00 -2.96 26.48
N ARG A 231 23.35 -1.92 27.25
CA ARG A 231 22.98 -1.71 28.66
C ARG A 231 22.00 -0.55 28.83
N VAL A 232 21.41 -0.05 27.74
CA VAL A 232 20.48 1.06 27.81
C VAL A 232 19.15 0.62 28.42
N ARG A 233 18.59 1.47 29.27
CA ARG A 233 17.25 1.36 29.84
C ARG A 233 16.46 2.62 29.52
N VAL A 234 15.27 2.45 28.96
CA VAL A 234 14.33 3.56 28.71
C VAL A 234 13.64 3.95 30.01
N THR A 235 13.49 5.26 30.26
CA THR A 235 12.79 5.78 31.43
C THR A 235 11.33 6.10 31.08
N GLY A 236 10.42 6.00 32.05
CA GLY A 236 9.00 6.33 31.85
C GLY A 236 8.73 7.80 31.52
N THR A 237 9.74 8.67 31.61
CA THR A 237 9.73 10.08 31.23
C THR A 237 10.14 10.33 29.78
N GLY A 238 10.42 9.28 28.99
CA GLY A 238 10.87 9.40 27.60
C GLY A 238 12.37 9.73 27.48
N GLY A 239 13.16 9.45 28.51
CA GLY A 239 14.62 9.48 28.51
C GLY A 239 15.23 8.08 28.44
N GLN A 240 16.55 8.02 28.53
CA GLN A 240 17.33 6.79 28.54
C GLN A 240 18.56 6.93 29.43
N VAL A 241 18.96 5.81 30.05
CA VAL A 241 20.14 5.70 30.93
C VAL A 241 20.94 4.49 30.48
N VAL A 242 22.27 4.64 30.36
CA VAL A 242 23.18 3.50 30.18
C VAL A 242 23.55 2.97 31.55
N GLU A 243 23.12 1.74 31.86
CA GLU A 243 23.32 1.12 33.16
C GLU A 243 24.71 0.46 33.26
N ALA A 244 25.17 0.25 34.51
CA ALA A 244 26.42 -0.48 34.74
C ALA A 244 26.34 -1.93 34.25
N ALA A 245 25.18 -2.58 34.44
CA ALA A 245 24.90 -3.94 34.01
C ALA A 245 23.73 -3.97 33.01
N ALA A 246 23.80 -4.87 32.01
CA ALA A 246 22.71 -5.06 31.06
C ALA A 246 21.50 -5.76 31.72
N GLY A 247 20.29 -5.48 31.21
CA GLY A 247 19.11 -6.30 31.45
C GLY A 247 19.12 -7.61 30.65
N TRP A 248 20.25 -8.02 30.07
CA TRP A 248 20.34 -9.23 29.26
C TRP A 248 19.98 -10.50 30.06
N ARG A 249 19.02 -11.28 29.56
CA ARG A 249 18.53 -12.52 30.18
C ARG A 249 19.51 -13.70 30.11
N GLY A 250 20.66 -13.53 29.45
CA GLY A 250 21.63 -14.59 29.21
C GLY A 250 21.37 -15.37 27.90
N LEU A 251 22.33 -16.20 27.51
CA LEU A 251 22.22 -17.07 26.34
C LEU A 251 21.32 -18.27 26.67
N ALA A 252 20.16 -18.35 26.01
CA ALA A 252 19.33 -19.55 26.03
C ALA A 252 19.98 -20.66 25.17
N VAL A 253 20.04 -21.88 25.68
CA VAL A 253 20.60 -23.03 24.94
C VAL A 253 19.55 -24.11 24.83
N HIS A 254 19.16 -24.45 23.61
CA HIS A 254 18.22 -25.52 23.32
C HIS A 254 18.99 -26.75 22.85
N ASP A 255 19.12 -27.77 23.69
CA ASP A 255 19.73 -29.03 23.27
C ASP A 255 18.71 -29.92 22.56
N LEU A 256 18.78 -29.94 21.23
CA LEU A 256 17.87 -30.69 20.36
C LEU A 256 18.58 -31.88 19.69
N ARG A 257 19.83 -32.19 20.07
CA ARG A 257 20.69 -33.19 19.40
C ARG A 257 20.13 -34.61 19.45
N GLY A 258 19.32 -34.93 20.47
CA GLY A 258 18.71 -36.25 20.66
C GLY A 258 17.28 -36.39 20.15
N LEU A 259 16.74 -35.37 19.48
CA LEU A 259 15.34 -35.36 19.03
C LEU A 259 15.21 -35.78 17.55
N PRO A 260 14.08 -36.38 17.14
CA PRO A 260 13.78 -36.61 15.72
C PRO A 260 13.69 -35.30 14.93
N ASP A 261 14.03 -35.33 13.64
CA ASP A 261 14.05 -34.13 12.78
C ASP A 261 12.72 -33.36 12.74
N THR A 262 11.58 -34.06 12.83
CA THR A 262 10.26 -33.43 12.88
C THR A 262 10.07 -32.60 14.16
N GLU A 263 10.51 -33.13 15.31
CA GLU A 263 10.44 -32.42 16.59
C GLU A 263 11.43 -31.26 16.61
N VAL A 264 12.65 -31.46 16.07
CA VAL A 264 13.64 -30.39 15.89
C VAL A 264 13.04 -29.22 15.10
N ALA A 265 12.41 -29.50 13.95
CA ALA A 265 11.78 -28.49 13.12
C ALA A 265 10.65 -27.76 13.88
N THR A 266 9.82 -28.47 14.64
CA THR A 266 8.77 -27.86 15.47
C THR A 266 9.36 -26.95 16.56
N ARG A 267 10.42 -27.36 17.24
CA ARG A 267 11.07 -26.55 18.29
C ARG A 267 11.76 -25.32 17.72
N LEU A 268 12.42 -25.43 16.58
CA LEU A 268 13.02 -24.29 15.88
C LEU A 268 11.94 -23.30 15.42
N ALA A 269 10.82 -23.79 14.88
CA ALA A 269 9.70 -22.95 14.50
C ALA A 269 9.06 -22.23 15.72
N ALA A 270 8.95 -22.90 16.87
CA ALA A 270 8.45 -22.30 18.10
C ALA A 270 9.42 -21.23 18.65
N ALA A 271 10.73 -21.49 18.64
CA ALA A 271 11.75 -20.52 19.05
C ALA A 271 11.72 -19.29 18.14
N ARG A 272 11.60 -19.49 16.82
CA ARG A 272 11.40 -18.42 15.84
C ARG A 272 10.16 -17.61 16.15
N ASP A 273 8.99 -18.25 16.25
CA ASP A 273 7.72 -17.57 16.46
C ASP A 273 7.74 -16.73 17.75
N GLN A 274 8.33 -17.26 18.82
CA GLN A 274 8.52 -16.54 20.07
C GLN A 274 9.43 -15.33 19.90
N MET A 275 10.66 -15.51 19.38
CA MET A 275 11.66 -14.45 19.31
C MET A 275 11.32 -13.40 18.25
N SER A 276 10.76 -13.79 17.12
CA SER A 276 10.38 -12.85 16.07
C SER A 276 9.15 -12.01 16.43
N HIS A 277 8.38 -12.36 17.47
CA HIS A 277 7.19 -11.60 17.89
C HIS A 277 7.26 -11.18 19.35
N GLN A 278 8.45 -11.20 19.96
CA GLN A 278 8.60 -10.75 21.34
C GLN A 278 8.57 -9.22 21.41
N MET A 279 8.21 -8.73 22.59
CA MET A 279 8.46 -7.35 22.98
C MET A 279 9.46 -7.41 24.13
N LEU A 280 10.70 -7.05 23.86
CA LEU A 280 11.72 -6.91 24.91
C LEU A 280 11.33 -5.75 25.84
N ASP A 281 11.59 -5.92 27.14
CA ASP A 281 11.28 -4.91 28.14
C ASP A 281 12.40 -3.87 28.23
N VAL A 282 12.33 -2.88 27.34
CA VAL A 282 13.31 -1.78 27.24
C VAL A 282 13.35 -0.92 28.51
N GLU A 283 12.29 -0.91 29.32
CA GLU A 283 12.23 -0.21 30.61
C GLU A 283 12.92 -0.97 31.73
N ARG A 284 13.17 -2.27 31.54
CA ARG A 284 14.04 -3.11 32.38
C ARG A 284 15.46 -3.27 31.81
N GLY A 285 15.76 -2.59 30.71
CA GLY A 285 17.06 -2.66 30.04
C GLY A 285 17.26 -3.93 29.20
N GLU A 286 16.17 -4.60 28.85
CA GLU A 286 16.19 -5.74 27.92
C GLU A 286 16.11 -5.18 26.49
N VAL A 287 17.25 -5.11 25.81
CA VAL A 287 17.33 -4.53 24.45
C VAL A 287 17.90 -5.49 23.41
N PHE A 288 18.26 -6.70 23.82
CA PHE A 288 18.61 -7.78 22.91
C PHE A 288 18.37 -9.16 23.56
N ALA A 289 18.18 -10.17 22.74
CA ALA A 289 18.01 -11.56 23.15
C ALA A 289 18.82 -12.51 22.25
N THR A 290 19.36 -13.57 22.85
CA THR A 290 20.18 -14.57 22.16
C THR A 290 19.79 -15.98 22.54
N ALA A 291 19.69 -16.85 21.54
CA ALA A 291 19.50 -18.29 21.75
C ALA A 291 20.39 -19.12 20.81
N LEU A 292 20.83 -20.27 21.28
CA LEU A 292 21.59 -21.23 20.49
C LEU A 292 20.91 -22.60 20.55
N SER A 293 20.47 -23.09 19.40
CA SER A 293 19.93 -24.45 19.26
C SER A 293 21.03 -25.40 18.81
N LEU A 294 21.32 -26.43 19.61
CA LEU A 294 22.27 -27.50 19.27
C LEU A 294 21.52 -28.61 18.55
N LEU A 295 21.95 -28.95 17.33
CA LEU A 295 21.22 -29.83 16.42
C LEU A 295 22.00 -31.13 16.15
N PRO A 296 21.31 -32.20 15.67
CA PRO A 296 21.98 -33.43 15.28
C PRO A 296 23.11 -33.19 14.26
N GLY A 297 24.19 -33.98 14.38
CA GLY A 297 25.36 -33.89 13.48
C GLY A 297 26.31 -32.73 13.77
N GLY A 298 26.24 -32.09 14.93
CA GLY A 298 27.10 -30.95 15.29
C GLY A 298 26.68 -29.62 14.65
N ARG A 299 25.54 -29.61 13.96
CA ARG A 299 24.90 -28.39 13.45
C ARG A 299 24.40 -27.51 14.60
N THR A 300 24.29 -26.22 14.34
CA THR A 300 23.82 -25.25 15.32
C THR A 300 22.96 -24.19 14.64
N ARG A 301 21.94 -23.69 15.33
CA ARG A 301 21.23 -22.48 14.93
C ARG A 301 21.40 -21.37 15.95
N LEU A 302 22.02 -20.27 15.54
CA LEU A 302 22.12 -19.04 16.35
C LEU A 302 20.92 -18.16 16.06
N HIS A 303 20.27 -17.67 17.10
CA HIS A 303 19.16 -16.73 17.06
C HIS A 303 19.58 -15.42 17.74
N LEU A 304 19.47 -14.30 17.06
CA LEU A 304 19.81 -12.97 17.59
C LEU A 304 18.68 -11.99 17.32
N ASP A 305 18.13 -11.41 18.38
CA ASP A 305 17.13 -10.35 18.33
C ASP A 305 17.67 -9.10 19.01
N VAL A 306 17.47 -7.93 18.40
CA VAL A 306 17.92 -6.63 18.92
C VAL A 306 16.78 -5.63 18.78
N ASP A 307 16.40 -4.99 19.90
CA ASP A 307 15.43 -3.90 19.91
C ASP A 307 16.10 -2.65 19.31
N MET A 308 15.46 -2.07 18.30
CA MET A 308 15.99 -0.97 17.52
C MET A 308 16.06 0.34 18.30
N VAL A 309 15.48 0.41 19.51
CA VAL A 309 15.77 1.48 20.48
C VAL A 309 17.26 1.51 20.83
N ALA A 310 17.94 0.36 20.90
CA ALA A 310 19.36 0.30 21.28
C ALA A 310 20.31 0.34 20.07
N ALA A 311 19.86 -0.12 18.90
CA ALA A 311 20.73 -0.27 17.74
C ALA A 311 19.95 -0.16 16.43
N ASP A 312 20.37 0.73 15.54
CA ASP A 312 19.89 0.73 14.15
C ASP A 312 20.50 -0.42 13.30
N ALA A 313 20.13 -0.49 12.01
CA ALA A 313 20.62 -1.54 11.11
C ALA A 313 22.15 -1.49 10.90
N VAL A 314 22.78 -0.31 10.98
CA VAL A 314 24.25 -0.19 10.88
C VAL A 314 24.90 -0.68 12.17
N SER A 315 24.35 -0.32 13.32
CA SER A 315 24.75 -0.81 14.64
C SER A 315 24.64 -2.33 14.71
N TYR A 316 23.60 -2.92 14.13
CA TYR A 316 23.43 -4.37 14.07
C TYR A 316 24.60 -5.07 13.35
N ARG A 317 25.10 -4.48 12.26
CA ARG A 317 26.26 -5.00 11.52
C ARG A 317 27.54 -4.93 12.36
N ILE A 318 27.74 -3.82 13.08
CA ILE A 318 28.85 -3.65 14.02
C ILE A 318 28.77 -4.72 15.13
N LEU A 319 27.58 -4.92 15.72
CA LEU A 319 27.34 -5.91 16.76
C LEU A 319 27.68 -7.33 16.30
N LEU A 320 27.24 -7.72 15.11
CA LEU A 320 27.56 -9.04 14.55
C LEU A 320 29.05 -9.22 14.27
N ALA A 321 29.70 -8.22 13.68
CA ALA A 321 31.14 -8.27 13.39
C ALA A 321 31.98 -8.36 14.67
N ASP A 322 31.64 -7.56 15.69
CA ASP A 322 32.31 -7.58 16.99
C ASP A 322 32.02 -8.88 17.75
N LEU A 323 30.80 -9.45 17.63
CA LEU A 323 30.48 -10.76 18.21
C LEU A 323 31.33 -11.87 17.57
N ALA A 324 31.44 -11.88 16.25
CA ALA A 324 32.26 -12.85 15.52
C ALA A 324 33.74 -12.73 15.92
N ARG A 325 34.27 -11.50 16.01
CA ARG A 325 35.64 -11.25 16.48
C ARG A 325 35.83 -11.72 17.93
N ALA A 326 34.94 -11.35 18.83
CA ALA A 326 35.03 -11.70 20.25
C ALA A 326 34.93 -13.20 20.48
N TYR A 327 34.14 -13.90 19.66
CA TYR A 327 34.07 -15.35 19.65
C TYR A 327 35.37 -15.95 19.12
N GLU A 328 35.86 -15.49 17.97
CA GLU A 328 37.06 -16.02 17.32
C GLU A 328 38.32 -15.85 18.18
N ARG A 329 38.52 -14.64 18.71
CA ARG A 329 39.73 -14.22 19.40
C ARG A 329 39.36 -13.80 20.84
N PRO A 330 39.22 -14.76 21.76
CA PRO A 330 38.82 -14.46 23.14
C PRO A 330 39.84 -13.57 23.87
N ASP A 331 41.12 -13.66 23.48
CA ASP A 331 42.22 -12.91 24.10
C ASP A 331 42.54 -11.57 23.39
N ASP A 332 41.89 -11.26 22.27
CA ASP A 332 42.08 -10.02 21.50
C ASP A 332 41.01 -9.00 21.90
N GLU A 333 41.37 -8.06 22.77
CA GLU A 333 40.49 -6.97 23.18
C GLU A 333 40.58 -5.79 22.21
N PRO A 334 39.49 -5.45 21.49
CA PRO A 334 39.51 -4.29 20.61
C PRO A 334 39.70 -3.00 21.43
N PRO A 335 40.34 -1.95 20.86
CA PRO A 335 40.55 -0.68 21.54
C PRO A 335 39.26 -0.14 22.13
N ALA A 336 39.30 0.35 23.38
CA ALA A 336 38.16 0.98 24.02
C ALA A 336 37.64 2.16 23.17
N LEU A 337 36.32 2.32 23.14
CA LEU A 337 35.71 3.48 22.49
C LEU A 337 35.93 4.70 23.37
N ALA A 338 36.55 5.75 22.82
CA ALA A 338 36.79 7.02 23.51
C ALA A 338 35.61 7.99 23.38
N TYR A 339 34.59 7.60 22.63
CA TYR A 339 33.36 8.36 22.41
C TYR A 339 32.17 7.43 22.58
N ASP A 340 31.05 7.97 23.06
CA ASP A 340 29.83 7.19 23.29
C ASP A 340 28.60 7.83 22.62
N TYR A 341 27.51 7.07 22.56
CA TYR A 341 26.28 7.52 21.91
C TYR A 341 25.64 8.72 22.64
N ARG A 342 25.80 8.83 23.96
CA ARG A 342 25.29 9.96 24.74
C ARG A 342 26.01 11.26 24.35
N SER A 343 27.33 11.22 24.25
CA SER A 343 28.15 12.36 23.84
C SER A 343 27.83 12.77 22.40
N TYR A 344 27.64 11.79 21.50
CA TYR A 344 27.16 12.03 20.14
C TYR A 344 25.82 12.80 20.15
N ARG A 345 24.84 12.35 20.94
CA ARG A 345 23.51 12.98 21.05
C ARG A 345 23.56 14.39 21.62
N ALA A 346 24.42 14.63 22.62
CA ALA A 346 24.61 15.95 23.21
C ALA A 346 25.13 16.95 22.16
N ALA A 347 26.23 16.60 21.48
CA ALA A 347 26.82 17.42 20.42
C ALA A 347 25.82 17.73 19.27
N ARG A 348 24.99 16.75 18.88
CA ARG A 348 23.98 16.94 17.84
C ARG A 348 22.85 17.88 18.24
N THR A 349 22.46 17.88 19.51
CA THR A 349 21.37 18.75 20.00
C THR A 349 21.79 20.22 19.94
N GLU A 350 23.03 20.52 20.29
CA GLU A 350 23.60 21.88 20.24
C GLU A 350 23.78 22.38 18.80
N ALA A 351 24.20 21.50 17.88
CA ALA A 351 24.45 21.83 16.47
C ALA A 351 23.18 21.97 15.59
N ARG A 352 21.97 21.72 16.13
CA ARG A 352 20.71 21.66 15.37
C ARG A 352 20.10 23.04 15.04
N GLY A 353 20.54 24.10 15.73
CA GLY A 353 19.85 25.39 15.86
C GLY A 353 19.25 26.02 14.59
N GLU A 354 20.06 26.39 13.59
CA GLU A 354 19.55 27.12 12.42
C GLU A 354 19.10 26.23 11.27
N ARG A 355 19.77 25.09 11.06
CA ARG A 355 19.44 24.14 9.98
C ARG A 355 18.05 23.55 10.16
N ALA A 356 17.69 23.16 11.39
CA ALA A 356 16.36 22.65 11.67
C ALA A 356 15.26 23.71 11.50
N ARG A 357 15.55 24.98 11.79
CA ARG A 357 14.60 26.09 11.54
C ARG A 357 14.33 26.28 10.04
N ARG A 358 15.38 26.34 9.22
CA ARG A 358 15.24 26.43 7.75
C ARG A 358 14.47 25.24 7.17
N ALA A 359 14.77 24.04 7.64
CA ALA A 359 14.03 22.84 7.24
C ALA A 359 12.56 22.90 7.67
N ALA A 360 12.27 23.34 8.90
CA ALA A 360 10.90 23.50 9.39
C ALA A 360 10.10 24.51 8.55
N ASP A 361 10.68 25.67 8.21
CA ASP A 361 10.04 26.69 7.37
C ASP A 361 9.72 26.16 5.97
N TRP A 362 10.66 25.40 5.38
CA TRP A 362 10.46 24.78 4.07
C TRP A 362 9.33 23.75 4.09
N TRP A 363 9.30 22.86 5.08
CA TRP A 363 8.23 21.88 5.23
C TRP A 363 6.89 22.55 5.53
N ALA A 364 6.86 23.62 6.33
CA ALA A 364 5.65 24.38 6.63
C ALA A 364 4.97 24.93 5.37
N GLY A 365 5.75 25.38 4.38
CA GLY A 365 5.23 25.82 3.08
C GLY A 365 4.60 24.69 2.25
N ARG A 366 5.01 23.43 2.49
CA ARG A 366 4.55 22.25 1.76
C ARG A 366 3.43 21.46 2.47
N LEU A 367 3.31 21.59 3.79
CA LEU A 367 2.28 20.92 4.59
C LEU A 367 0.86 20.97 3.98
N PRO A 368 0.35 22.12 3.48
CA PRO A 368 -1.00 22.20 2.92
C PRO A 368 -1.23 21.33 1.67
N THR A 369 -0.16 20.96 0.95
CA THR A 369 -0.23 20.16 -0.27
C THR A 369 0.35 18.76 -0.09
N LEU A 370 0.87 18.38 1.08
CA LEU A 370 1.37 17.03 1.28
C LEU A 370 0.20 16.02 1.31
N PRO A 371 0.30 14.90 0.58
CA PRO A 371 -0.69 13.84 0.65
C PRO A 371 -0.57 13.04 1.97
N GLY A 372 -1.52 12.14 2.22
CA GLY A 372 -1.44 11.17 3.31
C GLY A 372 -0.66 9.90 2.92
N ALA A 373 -0.78 8.86 3.74
CA ALA A 373 -0.34 7.50 3.41
C ALA A 373 -1.13 6.91 2.21
N PRO A 374 -0.57 5.92 1.50
CA PRO A 374 -1.33 5.20 0.48
C PRO A 374 -2.54 4.48 1.08
N ASP A 375 -3.68 4.55 0.38
CA ASP A 375 -4.95 3.93 0.79
C ASP A 375 -5.04 2.50 0.23
N LEU A 376 -4.29 1.59 0.85
CA LEU A 376 -4.25 0.18 0.48
C LEU A 376 -5.48 -0.58 1.02
N PRO A 377 -5.99 -1.60 0.32
CA PRO A 377 -7.11 -2.40 0.81
C PRO A 377 -6.80 -3.06 2.16
N ARG A 378 -7.64 -2.82 3.17
CA ARG A 378 -7.49 -3.37 4.52
C ARG A 378 -8.47 -4.50 4.81
N ALA A 379 -8.03 -5.53 5.53
CA ALA A 379 -8.91 -6.56 6.08
C ALA A 379 -9.84 -6.00 7.17
N SER A 380 -9.33 -5.06 7.97
CA SER A 380 -10.08 -4.38 9.04
C SER A 380 -11.25 -3.53 8.53
N ALA A 381 -11.22 -3.04 7.28
CA ALA A 381 -12.37 -2.38 6.64
C ALA A 381 -13.59 -3.31 6.44
N ARG A 382 -13.42 -4.63 6.64
CA ARG A 382 -14.50 -5.63 6.63
C ARG A 382 -14.95 -6.05 8.03
N ARG A 383 -14.31 -5.57 9.11
CA ARG A 383 -14.71 -5.87 10.49
C ARG A 383 -15.78 -4.87 10.98
N PRO A 384 -16.81 -5.32 11.71
CA PRO A 384 -17.72 -4.41 12.41
C PRO A 384 -16.95 -3.53 13.39
N ALA A 385 -17.35 -2.25 13.52
CA ALA A 385 -16.78 -1.35 14.51
C ALA A 385 -16.93 -1.95 15.93
N GLY A 386 -15.81 -2.10 16.65
CA GLY A 386 -15.78 -2.60 18.03
C GLY A 386 -15.44 -4.08 18.22
N GLY A 387 -15.00 -4.80 17.17
CA GLY A 387 -14.42 -6.14 17.37
C GLY A 387 -13.03 -6.08 17.99
N GLU A 388 -12.80 -6.84 19.07
CA GLU A 388 -11.46 -7.01 19.64
C GLU A 388 -10.46 -7.53 18.58
N PRO A 389 -9.19 -7.09 18.59
CA PRO A 389 -8.15 -7.70 17.79
C PRO A 389 -8.07 -9.19 18.15
N ALA A 390 -8.45 -10.05 17.22
CA ALA A 390 -8.62 -11.47 17.53
C ALA A 390 -7.30 -12.15 17.96
N HIS A 391 -6.13 -11.63 17.54
CA HIS A 391 -4.81 -12.24 17.73
C HIS A 391 -3.71 -11.17 17.81
N ARG A 392 -2.54 -11.53 18.35
CA ARG A 392 -1.31 -10.71 18.28
C ARG A 392 -1.01 -10.34 16.81
N PRO A 393 -0.54 -9.12 16.52
CA PRO A 393 -0.11 -8.73 15.18
C PRO A 393 0.90 -9.74 14.64
N ARG A 394 0.70 -10.23 13.42
CA ARG A 394 1.63 -11.17 12.78
C ARG A 394 2.24 -10.54 11.55
N ALA A 395 3.55 -10.37 11.59
CA ALA A 395 4.30 -10.01 10.40
C ALA A 395 4.71 -11.27 9.63
N SER A 396 4.73 -11.17 8.32
CA SER A 396 5.22 -12.20 7.43
C SER A 396 6.11 -11.57 6.38
N ARG A 397 7.10 -12.35 5.94
CA ARG A 397 8.14 -11.90 5.00
C ARG A 397 7.93 -12.53 3.63
N ARG A 398 8.08 -11.72 2.58
CA ARG A 398 8.40 -12.17 1.22
C ARG A 398 9.78 -11.69 0.84
N HIS A 399 10.46 -12.40 -0.06
CA HIS A 399 11.77 -11.99 -0.53
C HIS A 399 12.03 -12.32 -2.00
N LEU A 400 12.95 -11.57 -2.58
CA LEU A 400 13.47 -11.72 -3.94
C LEU A 400 14.99 -11.60 -3.85
N VAL A 401 15.71 -12.59 -4.36
CA VAL A 401 17.15 -12.51 -4.54
C VAL A 401 17.44 -12.22 -6.01
N LEU A 402 18.28 -11.22 -6.24
CA LEU A 402 18.86 -10.91 -7.54
C LEU A 402 20.31 -11.40 -7.53
N SER A 403 20.70 -12.11 -8.57
CA SER A 403 22.07 -12.58 -8.72
C SER A 403 23.05 -11.41 -8.86
N THR A 404 24.35 -11.67 -8.72
CA THR A 404 25.40 -10.69 -9.02
C THR A 404 25.26 -10.12 -10.44
N ALA A 405 24.86 -10.97 -11.40
CA ALA A 405 24.64 -10.56 -12.79
C ALA A 405 23.41 -9.64 -12.92
N ASP A 406 22.29 -9.99 -12.28
CA ASP A 406 21.07 -9.16 -12.30
C ASP A 406 21.30 -7.81 -11.61
N ARG A 407 22.03 -7.79 -10.49
CA ARG A 407 22.45 -6.56 -9.81
C ARG A 407 23.27 -5.68 -10.74
N ALA A 408 24.26 -6.24 -11.41
CA ALA A 408 25.12 -5.50 -12.34
C ALA A 408 24.31 -4.95 -13.51
N ALA A 409 23.41 -5.75 -14.09
CA ALA A 409 22.58 -5.34 -15.21
C ALA A 409 21.57 -4.24 -14.81
N LEU A 410 20.89 -4.38 -13.67
CA LEU A 410 20.03 -3.34 -13.10
C LEU A 410 20.82 -2.04 -12.87
N GLY A 411 22.03 -2.14 -12.31
CA GLY A 411 22.89 -1.00 -12.04
C GLY A 411 23.34 -0.28 -13.31
N GLN A 412 23.74 -1.02 -14.35
CA GLN A 412 24.10 -0.45 -15.65
C GLN A 412 22.89 0.22 -16.33
N ALA A 413 21.73 -0.43 -16.32
CA ALA A 413 20.51 0.11 -16.94
C ALA A 413 20.00 1.38 -16.24
N ALA A 414 20.09 1.43 -14.90
CA ALA A 414 19.75 2.60 -14.10
C ALA A 414 20.72 3.76 -14.38
N ARG A 415 22.03 3.48 -14.38
CA ARG A 415 23.09 4.46 -14.66
C ARG A 415 22.93 5.09 -16.04
N ALA A 416 22.65 4.28 -17.07
CA ALA A 416 22.41 4.77 -18.44
C ALA A 416 21.23 5.75 -18.56
N ARG A 417 20.38 5.83 -17.53
CA ARG A 417 19.20 6.71 -17.48
C ARG A 417 19.30 7.79 -16.40
N GLY A 418 20.47 7.94 -15.77
CA GLY A 418 20.74 8.93 -14.71
C GLY A 418 20.06 8.62 -13.37
N VAL A 419 19.75 7.35 -13.10
CA VAL A 419 19.03 6.90 -11.90
C VAL A 419 19.93 5.98 -11.08
N THR A 420 19.89 6.11 -9.76
CA THR A 420 20.58 5.18 -8.85
C THR A 420 19.80 3.86 -8.73
N PRO A 421 20.47 2.72 -8.50
CA PRO A 421 19.77 1.44 -8.29
C PRO A 421 18.75 1.50 -7.13
N ALA A 422 19.08 2.23 -6.05
CA ALA A 422 18.18 2.46 -4.93
C ALA A 422 16.88 3.15 -5.37
N MET A 423 16.97 4.19 -6.20
CA MET A 423 15.79 4.91 -6.67
C MET A 423 15.01 4.17 -7.76
N ALA A 424 15.67 3.33 -8.55
CA ALA A 424 14.97 2.40 -9.42
C ALA A 424 14.10 1.43 -8.61
N MET A 425 14.64 0.87 -7.52
CA MET A 425 13.90 -0.01 -6.62
C MET A 425 12.77 0.73 -5.88
N ALA A 426 13.03 1.97 -5.43
CA ALA A 426 12.02 2.81 -4.79
C ALA A 426 10.86 3.14 -5.74
N ALA A 427 11.18 3.47 -7.00
CA ALA A 427 10.18 3.75 -8.03
C ALA A 427 9.37 2.52 -8.39
N ALA A 428 10.01 1.34 -8.52
CA ALA A 428 9.32 0.07 -8.72
C ALA A 428 8.38 -0.24 -7.53
N PHE A 429 8.81 0.01 -6.30
CA PHE A 429 7.97 -0.16 -5.13
C PHE A 429 6.78 0.81 -5.16
N ALA A 430 7.02 2.10 -5.40
CA ALA A 430 6.01 3.14 -5.48
C ALA A 430 4.95 2.85 -6.56
N GLU A 431 5.36 2.38 -7.74
CA GLU A 431 4.47 1.94 -8.83
C GLU A 431 3.49 0.87 -8.39
N ILE A 432 4.00 -0.14 -7.69
CA ILE A 432 3.18 -1.24 -7.19
C ILE A 432 2.24 -0.76 -6.08
N ILE A 433 2.74 -0.01 -5.10
CA ILE A 433 1.89 0.55 -4.04
C ILE A 433 0.78 1.43 -4.63
N GLY A 434 1.12 2.31 -5.56
CA GLY A 434 0.15 3.19 -6.22
C GLY A 434 -0.78 2.49 -7.22
N GLY A 435 -0.45 1.28 -7.65
CA GLY A 435 -1.33 0.41 -8.44
C GLY A 435 -2.46 -0.22 -7.64
N TRP A 436 -2.22 -0.47 -6.35
CA TRP A 436 -3.20 -1.06 -5.43
C TRP A 436 -3.83 -0.06 -4.47
N SER A 437 -3.26 1.13 -4.32
CA SER A 437 -3.81 2.23 -3.54
C SER A 437 -5.01 2.87 -4.25
N ALA A 438 -6.04 3.26 -3.49
CA ALA A 438 -7.14 4.09 -4.01
C ALA A 438 -6.69 5.53 -4.35
N GLN A 439 -5.50 5.93 -3.89
CA GLN A 439 -4.89 7.24 -4.12
C GLN A 439 -3.60 7.09 -4.96
N ARG A 440 -3.44 7.93 -5.98
CA ARG A 440 -2.25 7.99 -6.85
C ARG A 440 -1.14 8.90 -6.32
N ARG A 441 -1.45 9.77 -5.34
CA ARG A 441 -0.48 10.63 -4.66
C ARG A 441 -0.45 10.26 -3.18
N PHE A 442 0.72 9.96 -2.63
CA PHE A 442 0.88 9.46 -1.26
C PHE A 442 2.31 9.65 -0.74
N LEU A 443 2.50 9.49 0.57
CA LEU A 443 3.81 9.52 1.23
C LEU A 443 4.36 8.11 1.43
N LEU A 444 5.63 7.93 1.06
CA LEU A 444 6.47 6.82 1.52
C LEU A 444 7.37 7.30 2.66
N ASN A 445 7.51 6.48 3.69
CA ASN A 445 8.50 6.72 4.73
C ASN A 445 9.84 6.12 4.31
N VAL A 446 10.88 6.93 4.19
CA VAL A 446 12.22 6.50 3.78
C VAL A 446 13.19 6.72 4.95
N PRO A 447 13.59 5.66 5.67
CA PRO A 447 14.58 5.77 6.74
C PRO A 447 15.93 6.23 6.21
N LEU A 448 16.60 7.10 6.97
CA LEU A 448 17.96 7.56 6.72
C LEU A 448 18.83 7.26 7.93
N PHE A 449 20.12 6.98 7.71
CA PHE A 449 21.09 6.76 8.78
C PHE A 449 21.94 8.03 8.98
N ASP A 450 21.59 8.83 10.00
CA ASP A 450 22.22 10.12 10.30
C ASP A 450 23.44 9.93 11.22
N ARG A 451 24.48 9.28 10.68
CA ARG A 451 25.80 9.11 11.34
C ARG A 451 26.79 10.15 10.83
N GLU A 452 26.80 11.33 11.47
CA GLU A 452 27.76 12.37 11.13
C GLU A 452 29.14 12.05 11.72
N PRO A 453 30.24 12.10 10.93
CA PRO A 453 31.58 11.70 11.37
C PRO A 453 32.25 12.79 12.23
N VAL A 454 31.69 13.05 13.40
CA VAL A 454 32.17 14.07 14.36
C VAL A 454 33.31 13.58 15.25
N HIS A 455 33.54 12.27 15.30
CA HIS A 455 34.63 11.64 16.03
C HIS A 455 35.06 10.33 15.32
N PRO A 456 36.35 9.92 15.34
CA PRO A 456 36.82 8.70 14.69
C PRO A 456 36.05 7.42 15.09
N ASP A 457 35.56 7.36 16.33
CA ASP A 457 34.82 6.20 16.84
C ASP A 457 33.34 6.14 16.40
N VAL A 458 32.78 7.19 15.78
CA VAL A 458 31.33 7.21 15.43
C VAL A 458 30.91 6.04 14.55
N ASP A 459 31.77 5.64 13.61
CA ASP A 459 31.52 4.50 12.71
C ASP A 459 31.57 3.15 13.46
N LEU A 460 32.04 3.13 14.71
CA LEU A 460 32.10 1.97 15.59
C LEU A 460 31.03 1.99 16.69
N LEU A 461 30.27 3.08 16.82
CA LEU A 461 29.25 3.20 17.86
C LEU A 461 28.01 2.37 17.57
N VAL A 462 27.48 1.80 18.65
CA VAL A 462 26.15 1.18 18.68
C VAL A 462 25.17 2.18 19.29
N GLY A 463 24.04 2.37 18.62
CA GLY A 463 22.96 3.30 18.94
C GLY A 463 21.92 3.38 17.82
N ASP A 464 20.81 4.09 18.05
CA ASP A 464 19.83 4.39 17.02
C ASP A 464 20.16 5.74 16.34
N PHE A 465 20.75 5.70 15.15
CA PHE A 465 21.02 6.90 14.34
C PHE A 465 19.95 7.11 13.26
N THR A 466 18.82 6.40 13.38
CA THR A 466 17.75 6.44 12.37
C THR A 466 17.02 7.78 12.41
N SER A 467 16.91 8.39 11.24
CA SER A 467 15.95 9.45 10.93
C SER A 467 15.07 8.99 9.78
N SER A 468 14.15 9.83 9.33
CA SER A 468 13.29 9.54 8.17
C SER A 468 13.01 10.78 7.35
N VAL A 469 12.82 10.56 6.05
CA VAL A 469 12.27 11.52 5.10
C VAL A 469 10.91 10.99 4.61
N LEU A 470 9.92 11.88 4.55
CA LEU A 470 8.64 11.57 3.91
C LEU A 470 8.73 11.91 2.43
N LEU A 471 8.90 10.89 1.61
CA LEU A 471 9.00 11.01 0.17
C LEU A 471 7.61 11.07 -0.45
N GLU A 472 7.29 12.21 -1.06
CA GLU A 472 6.07 12.36 -1.84
C GLU A 472 6.17 11.59 -3.16
N VAL A 473 5.22 10.70 -3.39
CA VAL A 473 5.03 9.98 -4.64
C VAL A 473 3.82 10.57 -5.35
N ASP A 474 3.97 10.91 -6.64
CA ASP A 474 2.87 11.33 -7.52
C ASP A 474 2.84 10.49 -8.80
N LEU A 475 1.78 9.70 -8.94
CA LEU A 475 1.52 8.83 -10.09
C LEU A 475 0.28 9.25 -10.88
N THR A 476 -0.13 10.52 -10.77
CA THR A 476 -1.35 11.02 -11.43
C THR A 476 -1.17 11.18 -12.94
N GLU A 477 0.01 11.62 -13.37
CA GLU A 477 0.34 11.79 -14.78
C GLU A 477 0.98 10.52 -15.36
N PRO A 478 0.57 10.05 -16.56
CA PRO A 478 1.22 8.95 -17.24
C PRO A 478 2.67 9.30 -17.60
N ALA A 479 3.60 8.39 -17.28
CA ALA A 479 5.01 8.50 -17.64
C ALA A 479 5.62 7.11 -17.80
N ASP A 480 6.67 7.02 -18.61
CA ASP A 480 7.55 5.85 -18.62
C ASP A 480 8.27 5.69 -17.27
N PHE A 481 8.74 4.46 -17.02
CA PHE A 481 9.38 4.11 -15.74
C PHE A 481 10.62 4.96 -15.47
N ALA A 482 11.49 5.18 -16.46
CA ALA A 482 12.72 5.95 -16.32
C ALA A 482 12.47 7.39 -15.88
N THR A 483 11.48 8.04 -16.48
CA THR A 483 11.05 9.41 -16.16
C THR A 483 10.48 9.47 -14.75
N ARG A 484 9.66 8.48 -14.37
CA ARG A 484 9.12 8.38 -13.00
C ARG A 484 10.23 8.20 -11.97
N ALA A 485 11.20 7.32 -12.23
CA ALA A 485 12.32 7.07 -11.33
C ALA A 485 13.23 8.29 -11.17
N ARG A 486 13.51 9.03 -12.26
CA ARG A 486 14.23 10.32 -12.19
C ARG A 486 13.47 11.37 -11.37
N GLY A 487 12.16 11.50 -11.61
CA GLY A 487 11.32 12.44 -10.85
C GLY A 487 11.31 12.13 -9.36
N LEU A 488 11.16 10.85 -9.01
CA LEU A 488 11.19 10.40 -7.61
C LEU A 488 12.57 10.61 -6.97
N GLN A 489 13.66 10.37 -7.69
CA GLN A 489 15.03 10.64 -7.23
C GLN A 489 15.26 12.13 -6.95
N ALA A 490 14.87 13.00 -7.89
CA ALA A 490 14.96 14.45 -7.70
C ALA A 490 14.13 14.92 -6.49
N ARG A 491 12.95 14.33 -6.29
CA ARG A 491 12.10 14.60 -5.12
C ARG A 491 12.77 14.18 -3.82
N LEU A 492 13.35 12.98 -3.76
CA LEU A 492 14.09 12.50 -2.60
C LEU A 492 15.27 13.43 -2.27
N HIS A 493 16.02 13.89 -3.28
CA HIS A 493 17.14 14.80 -3.06
C HIS A 493 16.69 16.13 -2.44
N ALA A 494 15.63 16.73 -2.97
CA ALA A 494 15.06 17.97 -2.43
C ALA A 494 14.53 17.79 -1.00
N ASP A 495 13.89 16.66 -0.70
CA ASP A 495 13.38 16.35 0.64
C ASP A 495 14.52 16.06 1.64
N ALA A 496 15.54 15.32 1.22
CA ALA A 496 16.71 14.98 2.02
C ALA A 496 17.57 16.22 2.36
N ALA A 497 17.56 17.26 1.53
CA ALA A 497 18.15 18.56 1.85
C ALA A 497 17.55 19.22 3.08
N HIS A 498 16.32 18.83 3.45
CA HIS A 498 15.58 19.35 4.58
C HIS A 498 15.35 18.27 5.66
N ALA A 499 16.15 17.20 5.67
CA ALA A 499 16.05 16.08 6.63
C ALA A 499 16.39 16.46 8.09
N ALA A 500 16.90 17.67 8.33
CA ALA A 500 17.08 18.21 9.69
C ALA A 500 15.74 18.38 10.44
N TYR A 501 14.62 18.46 9.70
CA TYR A 501 13.27 18.29 10.21
C TYR A 501 12.77 16.90 9.81
N SER A 502 12.62 16.03 10.80
CA SER A 502 12.41 14.60 10.59
C SER A 502 11.00 14.27 10.10
N GLY A 503 10.83 13.10 9.48
CA GLY A 503 9.51 12.58 9.10
C GLY A 503 8.52 12.51 10.26
N VAL A 504 8.98 12.20 11.48
CA VAL A 504 8.14 12.18 12.69
C VAL A 504 7.59 13.58 12.99
N GLU A 505 8.41 14.62 12.85
CA GLU A 505 7.98 16.00 13.07
C GLU A 505 6.97 16.46 12.01
N ILE A 506 7.17 16.08 10.74
CA ILE A 506 6.25 16.38 9.64
C ILE A 506 4.90 15.68 9.85
N LEU A 507 4.89 14.39 10.20
CA LEU A 507 3.65 13.64 10.49
C LEU A 507 2.89 14.24 11.67
N ARG A 508 3.60 14.69 12.70
CA ARG A 508 2.99 15.39 13.86
C ARG A 508 2.30 16.68 13.43
N ASP A 509 2.92 17.47 12.55
CA ASP A 509 2.34 18.73 12.09
C ASP A 509 1.17 18.50 11.11
N LEU A 510 1.27 17.52 10.21
CA LEU A 510 0.15 17.05 9.38
C LEU A 510 -1.05 16.60 10.23
N SER A 511 -0.77 15.88 11.32
CA SER A 511 -1.83 15.44 12.24
C SER A 511 -2.55 16.62 12.89
N ARG A 512 -1.80 17.65 13.29
CA ARG A 512 -2.40 18.89 13.84
C ARG A 512 -3.23 19.64 12.80
N GLN A 513 -2.75 19.72 11.55
CA GLN A 513 -3.44 20.45 10.48
C GLN A 513 -4.75 19.77 10.06
N THR A 514 -4.75 18.44 9.97
CA THR A 514 -5.92 17.65 9.56
C THR A 514 -6.90 17.39 10.71
N GLY A 515 -6.48 17.57 11.96
CA GLY A 515 -7.28 17.27 13.15
C GLY A 515 -7.44 15.76 13.42
N ALA A 516 -6.70 14.93 12.71
CA ALA A 516 -6.69 13.47 12.85
C ALA A 516 -5.25 12.94 12.79
N GLN A 517 -4.99 11.77 13.38
CA GLN A 517 -3.65 11.20 13.34
C GLN A 517 -3.27 10.79 11.91
N VAL A 518 -2.13 11.29 11.44
CA VAL A 518 -1.54 10.94 10.14
C VAL A 518 -0.32 10.05 10.40
N LEU A 519 -0.30 8.88 9.75
CA LEU A 519 0.80 7.93 9.78
C LEU A 519 1.44 7.83 8.39
N ALA A 520 2.67 7.32 8.32
CA ALA A 520 3.31 6.85 7.09
C ALA A 520 3.69 5.36 7.25
N PRO A 521 2.71 4.44 7.17
CA PRO A 521 2.90 3.04 7.53
C PRO A 521 3.52 2.20 6.42
N VAL A 522 3.79 2.78 5.25
CA VAL A 522 4.47 2.11 4.13
C VAL A 522 5.88 2.66 4.03
N VAL A 523 6.85 1.79 4.28
CA VAL A 523 8.26 2.12 4.43
C VAL A 523 9.05 1.54 3.26
N PHE A 524 10.01 2.31 2.75
CA PHE A 524 11.01 1.83 1.80
C PHE A 524 12.40 2.10 2.36
N THR A 525 13.15 1.03 2.62
CA THR A 525 14.47 1.07 3.24
C THR A 525 15.53 0.58 2.26
N SER A 526 16.46 1.45 1.87
CA SER A 526 17.59 1.07 1.01
C SER A 526 18.88 1.06 1.81
N ALA A 527 19.48 -0.12 1.94
CA ALA A 527 20.81 -0.35 2.51
C ALA A 527 21.87 -0.64 1.43
N LEU A 528 21.56 -0.38 0.16
CA LEU A 528 22.52 -0.50 -0.94
C LEU A 528 23.75 0.38 -0.69
N SER A 529 24.93 -0.13 -1.03
CA SER A 529 26.24 0.52 -0.89
C SER A 529 26.73 0.75 0.54
N LEU A 530 26.00 0.24 1.55
CA LEU A 530 26.52 0.07 2.91
C LEU A 530 27.45 -1.16 3.01
N GLY A 531 27.48 -2.01 1.98
CA GLY A 531 28.17 -3.30 1.95
C GLY A 531 27.28 -4.45 2.46
N GLU A 532 27.84 -5.64 2.49
CA GLU A 532 27.14 -6.87 2.90
C GLU A 532 26.49 -6.73 4.29
N LEU A 533 25.22 -7.13 4.40
CA LEU A 533 24.50 -7.11 5.68
C LEU A 533 25.16 -8.04 6.70
N PHE A 534 25.66 -9.19 6.24
CA PHE A 534 26.36 -10.17 7.07
C PHE A 534 27.80 -10.30 6.57
N ALA A 535 28.75 -9.76 7.34
CA ALA A 535 30.16 -9.84 6.97
C ALA A 535 30.62 -11.31 6.81
N PRO A 536 31.57 -11.60 5.91
CA PRO A 536 32.07 -12.97 5.70
C PRO A 536 32.52 -13.65 7.00
N SER A 537 33.18 -12.91 7.89
CA SER A 537 33.61 -13.40 9.21
C SER A 537 32.46 -13.85 10.11
N VAL A 538 31.29 -13.24 10.01
CA VAL A 538 30.09 -13.63 10.76
C VAL A 538 29.59 -14.98 10.26
N ARG A 539 29.54 -15.16 8.93
CA ARG A 539 29.08 -16.39 8.30
C ARG A 539 30.04 -17.55 8.49
N GLU A 540 31.34 -17.30 8.43
CA GLU A 540 32.37 -18.30 8.74
C GLU A 540 32.25 -18.83 10.18
N ARG A 541 31.77 -18.01 11.12
CA ARG A 541 31.68 -18.37 12.54
C ARG A 541 30.33 -18.92 12.97
N PHE A 542 29.24 -18.35 12.47
CA PHE A 542 27.88 -18.68 12.90
C PHE A 542 27.04 -19.33 11.81
N GLY A 543 27.55 -19.38 10.57
CA GLY A 543 26.90 -19.99 9.42
C GLY A 543 26.07 -19.02 8.58
N ASP A 544 25.33 -19.57 7.62
CA ASP A 544 24.56 -18.74 6.67
C ASP A 544 23.27 -18.21 7.28
N PRO A 545 22.86 -16.97 6.95
CA PRO A 545 21.58 -16.43 7.38
C PRO A 545 20.44 -17.21 6.73
N VAL A 546 19.60 -17.84 7.55
CA VAL A 546 18.48 -18.67 7.07
C VAL A 546 17.12 -18.01 7.27
N TRP A 547 17.06 -16.99 8.13
CA TRP A 547 15.86 -16.22 8.39
C TRP A 547 16.20 -14.83 8.94
N ILE A 548 15.38 -13.84 8.60
CA ILE A 548 15.49 -12.47 9.08
C ILE A 548 14.12 -11.80 9.03
N ILE A 549 13.79 -10.93 9.99
CA ILE A 549 12.65 -10.01 9.92
C ILE A 549 13.02 -8.68 10.58
N SER A 550 12.53 -7.59 9.99
CA SER A 550 12.53 -6.27 10.62
C SER A 550 11.08 -5.88 10.86
N GLN A 551 10.78 -5.40 12.07
CA GLN A 551 9.44 -4.95 12.41
C GLN A 551 9.50 -3.60 13.10
N GLY A 552 8.44 -2.83 12.93
CA GLY A 552 8.26 -1.55 13.59
C GLY A 552 6.82 -1.35 14.03
N PRO A 553 6.60 -0.64 15.15
CA PRO A 553 5.28 -0.12 15.46
C PRO A 553 4.83 0.83 14.35
N GLN A 554 3.52 0.92 14.12
CA GLN A 554 2.94 1.81 13.10
C GLN A 554 3.34 1.53 11.65
N VAL A 555 4.09 0.47 11.38
CA VAL A 555 4.47 0.02 10.04
C VAL A 555 3.54 -1.09 9.58
N LEU A 556 2.89 -0.90 8.44
CA LEU A 556 2.02 -1.87 7.78
C LEU A 556 2.80 -2.75 6.80
N LEU A 557 3.73 -2.14 6.06
CA LEU A 557 4.56 -2.78 5.05
C LEU A 557 5.91 -2.07 4.98
N ASP A 558 7.00 -2.82 5.12
CA ASP A 558 8.37 -2.33 4.95
C ASP A 558 9.07 -3.11 3.86
N ALA A 559 9.52 -2.42 2.82
CA ALA A 559 10.30 -2.98 1.74
C ALA A 559 11.77 -2.62 1.93
N GLN A 560 12.62 -3.62 2.19
CA GLN A 560 14.05 -3.41 2.40
C GLN A 560 14.89 -3.99 1.26
N VAL A 561 15.90 -3.25 0.81
CA VAL A 561 16.85 -3.67 -0.22
C VAL A 561 18.26 -3.66 0.37
N THR A 562 18.98 -4.78 0.31
CA THR A 562 20.34 -4.91 0.85
C THR A 562 21.23 -5.77 -0.05
N GLU A 563 22.54 -5.71 0.16
CA GLU A 563 23.52 -6.57 -0.53
C GLU A 563 23.65 -7.91 0.20
N LEU A 564 23.62 -8.99 -0.59
CA LEU A 564 23.84 -10.36 -0.12
C LEU A 564 24.59 -11.15 -1.19
N ASP A 565 25.73 -11.74 -0.84
CA ASP A 565 26.53 -12.60 -1.73
C ASP A 565 26.90 -11.92 -3.06
N GLY A 566 27.20 -10.62 -3.01
CA GLY A 566 27.46 -9.80 -4.20
C GLY A 566 26.22 -9.52 -5.06
N GLY A 567 25.08 -10.15 -4.80
CA GLY A 567 23.77 -9.88 -5.37
C GLY A 567 22.96 -8.88 -4.52
N LEU A 568 21.63 -8.88 -4.70
CA LEU A 568 20.71 -8.09 -3.86
C LEU A 568 19.66 -9.00 -3.21
N LEU A 569 19.40 -8.77 -1.93
CA LEU A 569 18.24 -9.31 -1.22
C LEU A 569 17.20 -8.20 -1.04
N VAL A 570 15.99 -8.43 -1.57
CA VAL A 570 14.85 -7.55 -1.41
C VAL A 570 13.80 -8.25 -0.56
N ASN A 571 13.41 -7.63 0.55
CA ASN A 571 12.45 -8.19 1.50
C ASN A 571 11.24 -7.28 1.64
N TRP A 572 10.05 -7.87 1.80
CA TRP A 572 8.84 -7.19 2.21
C TRP A 572 8.35 -7.80 3.52
N ASP A 573 8.38 -7.02 4.60
CA ASP A 573 7.79 -7.37 5.88
C ASP A 573 6.44 -6.70 6.01
N ALA A 574 5.36 -7.48 6.05
CA ALA A 574 3.99 -6.98 6.05
C ALA A 574 3.21 -7.51 7.25
N ARG A 575 2.32 -6.69 7.81
CA ARG A 575 1.31 -7.14 8.78
C ARG A 575 0.22 -7.92 8.05
N GLU A 576 0.35 -9.23 8.00
CA GLU A 576 -0.50 -10.11 7.20
C GLU A 576 -1.98 -9.94 7.54
N ASP A 577 -2.28 -9.81 8.82
CA ASP A 577 -3.63 -9.71 9.37
C ASP A 577 -4.35 -8.39 9.05
N GLU A 578 -3.61 -7.39 8.56
CA GLU A 578 -4.16 -6.11 8.12
C GLU A 578 -4.57 -6.08 6.66
N PHE A 579 -4.17 -7.08 5.86
CA PHE A 579 -4.48 -7.18 4.44
C PHE A 579 -5.47 -8.31 4.13
N PRO A 580 -6.33 -8.15 3.11
CA PRO A 580 -7.08 -9.27 2.56
C PRO A 580 -6.16 -10.44 2.18
N PRO A 581 -6.57 -11.70 2.43
CA PRO A 581 -5.74 -12.86 2.11
C PRO A 581 -5.23 -12.86 0.67
N GLY A 582 -3.94 -13.12 0.50
CA GLY A 582 -3.26 -13.19 -0.81
C GLY A 582 -2.96 -11.84 -1.48
N LEU A 583 -3.36 -10.70 -0.88
CA LEU A 583 -3.12 -9.37 -1.46
C LEU A 583 -1.63 -9.02 -1.49
N VAL A 584 -0.92 -9.24 -0.39
CA VAL A 584 0.51 -8.90 -0.30
C VAL A 584 1.33 -9.79 -1.24
N ASP A 585 0.98 -11.07 -1.35
CA ASP A 585 1.62 -12.00 -2.31
C ASP A 585 1.42 -11.53 -3.75
N ALA A 586 0.22 -11.02 -4.06
CA ALA A 586 -0.10 -10.50 -5.37
C ALA A 586 0.73 -9.25 -5.73
N MET A 587 0.80 -8.29 -4.80
CA MET A 587 1.62 -7.09 -4.93
C MET A 587 3.11 -7.45 -5.06
N PHE A 588 3.60 -8.36 -4.22
CA PHE A 588 4.99 -8.79 -4.23
C PHE A 588 5.37 -9.50 -5.54
N ALA A 589 4.49 -10.36 -6.07
CA ALA A 589 4.71 -11.03 -7.35
C ALA A 589 4.81 -10.02 -8.51
N ALA A 590 3.94 -8.99 -8.53
CA ALA A 590 3.99 -7.92 -9.52
C ALA A 590 5.27 -7.08 -9.38
N PHE A 591 5.67 -6.75 -8.14
CA PHE A 591 6.92 -6.07 -7.86
C PHE A 591 8.13 -6.88 -8.34
N ALA A 592 8.19 -8.17 -8.03
CA ALA A 592 9.30 -9.03 -8.44
C ALA A 592 9.37 -9.18 -9.97
N ALA A 593 8.23 -9.27 -10.66
CA ALA A 593 8.19 -9.28 -12.11
C ALA A 593 8.72 -7.97 -12.71
N LEU A 594 8.32 -6.82 -12.16
CA LEU A 594 8.80 -5.50 -12.58
C LEU A 594 10.32 -5.38 -12.38
N VAL A 595 10.83 -5.72 -11.19
CA VAL A 595 12.27 -5.63 -10.87
C VAL A 595 13.10 -6.54 -11.79
N ARG A 596 12.65 -7.78 -12.06
CA ARG A 596 13.33 -8.66 -13.02
C ARG A 596 13.31 -8.09 -14.43
N GLY A 597 12.18 -7.50 -14.86
CA GLY A 597 12.09 -6.81 -16.15
C GLY A 597 13.11 -5.66 -16.25
N LEU A 598 13.23 -4.85 -15.21
CA LEU A 598 14.22 -3.76 -15.14
C LEU A 598 15.66 -4.27 -15.19
N ALA A 599 15.95 -5.42 -14.56
CA ALA A 599 17.27 -6.05 -14.59
C ALA A 599 17.67 -6.55 -16.00
N THR A 600 16.72 -6.77 -16.92
CA THR A 600 17.04 -7.09 -18.32
C THR A 600 17.51 -5.88 -19.14
N GLY A 601 17.34 -4.65 -18.62
CA GLY A 601 17.72 -3.41 -19.30
C GLY A 601 16.89 -3.04 -20.55
N GLY A 602 15.86 -3.83 -20.87
CA GLY A 602 15.02 -3.68 -22.07
C GLY A 602 13.88 -2.65 -21.95
N GLU A 603 12.82 -2.87 -22.75
CA GLU A 603 11.68 -1.95 -22.96
C GLU A 603 10.94 -1.54 -21.68
N THR A 604 11.04 -2.32 -20.59
CA THR A 604 10.40 -2.04 -19.30
C THR A 604 10.77 -0.66 -18.74
N TRP A 605 11.99 -0.18 -19.02
CA TRP A 605 12.41 1.15 -18.56
C TRP A 605 11.74 2.30 -19.31
N ASP A 606 11.43 2.08 -20.59
CA ASP A 606 11.02 3.12 -21.53
C ASP A 606 9.50 3.03 -21.84
N ALA A 607 8.78 2.27 -21.02
CA ALA A 607 7.33 2.13 -21.06
C ALA A 607 6.69 2.45 -19.69
N PRO A 608 5.42 2.89 -19.65
CA PRO A 608 4.68 2.99 -18.40
C PRO A 608 4.50 1.62 -17.74
N VAL A 609 4.49 1.57 -16.41
CA VAL A 609 4.09 0.35 -15.69
C VAL A 609 2.59 0.15 -15.89
N ALA A 610 2.26 -0.76 -16.81
CA ALA A 610 0.90 -1.11 -17.14
C ALA A 610 0.51 -2.44 -16.50
N ASP A 611 -0.81 -2.61 -16.35
CA ASP A 611 -1.43 -3.92 -16.23
C ASP A 611 -1.08 -4.75 -14.97
N LEU A 612 -1.09 -4.09 -13.82
CA LEU A 612 -0.82 -4.69 -12.50
C LEU A 612 -1.89 -5.70 -12.01
N LEU A 613 -2.98 -5.88 -12.76
CA LEU A 613 -4.01 -6.85 -12.43
C LEU A 613 -3.48 -8.28 -12.64
N LEU A 614 -3.51 -9.11 -11.60
CA LEU A 614 -3.12 -10.51 -11.77
C LEU A 614 -4.16 -11.30 -12.57
N GLU A 615 -3.70 -12.31 -13.29
CA GLU A 615 -4.55 -13.19 -14.11
C GLU A 615 -5.73 -13.82 -13.33
N PRO A 616 -5.56 -14.31 -12.08
CA PRO A 616 -6.70 -14.82 -11.32
C PRO A 616 -7.80 -13.78 -11.09
N VAL A 617 -7.43 -12.51 -10.89
CA VAL A 617 -8.40 -11.42 -10.71
C VAL A 617 -9.09 -11.09 -12.04
N ARG A 618 -8.36 -11.13 -13.16
CA ARG A 618 -8.96 -10.99 -14.50
C ARG A 618 -9.96 -12.09 -14.77
N ALA A 619 -9.59 -13.34 -14.49
CA ALA A 619 -10.47 -14.49 -14.67
C ALA A 619 -11.76 -14.37 -13.85
N VAL A 620 -11.67 -13.95 -12.58
CA VAL A 620 -12.87 -13.70 -11.75
C VAL A 620 -13.72 -12.57 -12.33
N ARG A 621 -13.12 -11.45 -12.73
CA ARG A 621 -13.86 -10.33 -13.34
C ARG A 621 -14.51 -10.73 -14.65
N ALA A 622 -13.81 -11.49 -15.49
CA ALA A 622 -14.34 -12.02 -16.74
C ALA A 622 -15.52 -12.96 -16.48
N ALA A 623 -15.41 -13.88 -15.51
CA ALA A 623 -16.48 -14.80 -15.15
C ALA A 623 -17.71 -14.09 -14.56
N VAL A 624 -17.51 -13.09 -13.69
CA VAL A 624 -18.62 -12.30 -13.09
C VAL A 624 -19.30 -11.42 -14.14
N ASN A 625 -18.54 -10.88 -15.10
CA ASN A 625 -19.05 -10.05 -16.18
C ASN A 625 -19.50 -10.86 -17.41
N ASP A 626 -19.39 -12.20 -17.39
CA ASP A 626 -19.97 -13.08 -18.40
C ASP A 626 -21.48 -13.22 -18.18
N THR A 627 -22.16 -12.08 -18.24
CA THR A 627 -23.60 -11.95 -18.09
C THR A 627 -24.30 -11.84 -19.44
N ALA A 628 -23.63 -12.27 -20.52
CA ALA A 628 -24.20 -12.26 -21.86
C ALA A 628 -25.37 -13.24 -21.93
N GLY A 629 -26.56 -12.71 -22.19
CA GLY A 629 -27.78 -13.48 -22.43
C GLY A 629 -28.49 -13.01 -23.69
N PRO A 630 -29.50 -13.75 -24.18
CA PRO A 630 -30.29 -13.30 -25.32
C PRO A 630 -30.95 -11.94 -24.98
N PRO A 631 -30.71 -10.87 -25.75
CA PRO A 631 -31.34 -9.58 -25.49
C PRO A 631 -32.85 -9.70 -25.67
N SER A 632 -33.63 -8.91 -24.93
CA SER A 632 -35.06 -8.81 -25.19
C SER A 632 -35.30 -8.30 -26.62
N THR A 633 -36.13 -9.03 -27.36
CA THR A 633 -36.61 -8.64 -28.69
C THR A 633 -38.03 -8.09 -28.64
N ARG A 634 -38.51 -7.72 -27.45
CA ARG A 634 -39.89 -7.27 -27.21
C ARG A 634 -39.93 -5.96 -26.45
N LEU A 635 -40.86 -5.08 -26.80
CA LEU A 635 -41.16 -3.91 -25.98
C LEU A 635 -41.71 -4.36 -24.62
N LEU A 636 -41.43 -3.59 -23.58
CA LEU A 636 -41.79 -3.89 -22.18
C LEU A 636 -43.26 -4.36 -22.00
N HIS A 637 -44.20 -3.77 -22.73
CA HIS A 637 -45.63 -4.03 -22.59
C HIS A 637 -46.14 -5.19 -23.48
N GLU A 638 -45.39 -5.64 -24.48
CA GLU A 638 -45.87 -6.64 -25.45
C GLU A 638 -46.16 -8.00 -24.81
N GLY A 639 -45.35 -8.40 -23.84
CA GLY A 639 -45.57 -9.65 -23.09
C GLY A 639 -46.94 -9.67 -22.38
N PHE A 640 -47.40 -8.51 -21.90
CA PHE A 640 -48.72 -8.35 -21.31
C PHE A 640 -49.82 -8.49 -22.36
N PHE A 641 -49.73 -7.77 -23.48
CA PHE A 641 -50.77 -7.82 -24.52
C PHE A 641 -50.85 -9.18 -25.23
N ALA A 642 -49.72 -9.87 -25.42
CA ALA A 642 -49.69 -11.23 -25.93
C ALA A 642 -50.40 -12.22 -24.98
N ARG A 643 -50.25 -12.05 -23.67
CA ARG A 643 -50.99 -12.84 -22.67
C ARG A 643 -52.49 -12.52 -22.71
N ALA A 644 -52.86 -11.24 -22.81
CA ALA A 644 -54.26 -10.83 -22.92
C ALA A 644 -54.96 -11.34 -24.18
N ALA A 645 -54.22 -11.54 -25.28
CA ALA A 645 -54.76 -12.13 -26.49
C ALA A 645 -54.92 -13.66 -26.41
N SER A 646 -54.02 -14.34 -25.70
CA SER A 646 -54.00 -15.82 -25.63
C SER A 646 -54.79 -16.41 -24.46
N ASP A 647 -54.94 -15.65 -23.37
CA ASP A 647 -55.57 -16.09 -22.12
C ASP A 647 -56.28 -14.89 -21.45
N PRO A 648 -57.36 -14.36 -22.07
CA PRO A 648 -58.01 -13.11 -21.65
C PRO A 648 -58.66 -13.21 -20.28
N ASP A 649 -59.25 -14.35 -19.92
CA ASP A 649 -60.00 -14.52 -18.65
C ASP A 649 -59.09 -14.71 -17.43
N ARG A 650 -57.79 -14.88 -17.64
CA ARG A 650 -56.83 -15.00 -16.56
C ARG A 650 -56.76 -13.71 -15.74
N VAL A 651 -56.75 -13.83 -14.42
CA VAL A 651 -56.57 -12.68 -13.53
C VAL A 651 -55.18 -12.06 -13.70
N ALA A 652 -55.14 -10.76 -14.02
CA ALA A 652 -53.92 -9.97 -14.19
C ALA A 652 -53.61 -9.10 -12.96
N LEU A 653 -54.64 -8.49 -12.36
CA LEU A 653 -54.52 -7.63 -11.18
C LEU A 653 -55.46 -8.07 -10.08
N ARG A 654 -54.99 -7.94 -8.83
CA ARG A 654 -55.78 -8.05 -7.61
C ARG A 654 -55.44 -6.85 -6.73
N TRP A 655 -56.42 -6.20 -6.15
CA TRP A 655 -56.19 -5.11 -5.20
C TRP A 655 -57.05 -5.28 -3.96
N ASP A 656 -56.47 -4.93 -2.81
CA ASP A 656 -57.16 -4.86 -1.53
C ASP A 656 -56.96 -3.44 -0.94
N PRO A 657 -58.05 -2.68 -0.77
CA PRO A 657 -58.04 -1.34 -0.18
C PRO A 657 -57.52 -1.29 1.26
N SER A 658 -57.56 -2.42 1.97
CA SER A 658 -57.27 -2.55 3.39
C SER A 658 -55.84 -3.05 3.69
N GLY A 659 -55.05 -3.36 2.66
CA GLY A 659 -53.70 -3.90 2.81
C GLY A 659 -52.64 -2.90 3.30
N PRO A 660 -51.57 -3.35 3.97
CA PRO A 660 -50.47 -2.50 4.42
C PRO A 660 -49.58 -2.12 3.22
N GLY A 661 -49.93 -1.04 2.50
CA GLY A 661 -49.09 -0.58 1.39
C GLY A 661 -49.65 0.46 0.42
N GLY A 662 -50.91 0.89 0.53
CA GLY A 662 -51.41 1.95 -0.34
C GLY A 662 -52.71 2.54 0.15
N ARG A 663 -52.79 3.87 0.20
CA ARG A 663 -54.08 4.58 0.20
C ARG A 663 -54.66 4.40 -1.22
N PRO A 664 -55.68 3.56 -1.42
CA PRO A 664 -56.40 3.52 -2.69
C PRO A 664 -57.18 4.83 -2.84
N SER A 665 -57.78 5.07 -4.00
CA SER A 665 -58.89 6.04 -4.07
C SER A 665 -59.87 5.76 -2.93
N PRO A 666 -60.17 6.75 -2.06
CA PRO A 666 -61.06 6.56 -0.92
C PRO A 666 -62.37 5.88 -1.34
N GLY A 667 -62.66 4.71 -0.78
CA GLY A 667 -63.93 4.00 -1.01
C GLY A 667 -63.97 2.96 -2.15
N SER A 668 -62.84 2.62 -2.80
CA SER A 668 -62.84 1.49 -3.76
C SER A 668 -62.95 0.14 -3.02
N PRO A 669 -63.77 -0.83 -3.45
CA PRO A 669 -63.81 -2.19 -2.87
C PRO A 669 -62.62 -3.05 -3.35
N PRO A 670 -62.25 -4.13 -2.64
CA PRO A 670 -61.32 -5.12 -3.16
C PRO A 670 -61.86 -5.75 -4.44
N GLY A 671 -60.96 -6.10 -5.35
CA GLY A 671 -61.37 -6.62 -6.65
C GLY A 671 -60.25 -7.24 -7.47
N THR A 672 -60.64 -7.74 -8.63
CA THR A 672 -59.75 -8.36 -9.61
C THR A 672 -60.03 -7.82 -11.01
N LEU A 673 -58.99 -7.73 -11.84
CA LEU A 673 -59.13 -7.51 -13.28
C LEU A 673 -58.42 -8.63 -14.03
N THR A 674 -59.08 -9.13 -15.06
CA THR A 674 -58.50 -10.08 -16.00
C THR A 674 -57.54 -9.41 -16.98
N TYR A 675 -56.70 -10.19 -17.66
CA TYR A 675 -55.81 -9.68 -18.70
C TYR A 675 -56.60 -9.03 -19.84
N GLY A 676 -57.74 -9.61 -20.24
CA GLY A 676 -58.62 -9.09 -21.28
C GLY A 676 -59.21 -7.73 -20.91
N GLU A 677 -59.82 -7.62 -19.73
CA GLU A 677 -60.41 -6.36 -19.23
C GLU A 677 -59.37 -5.25 -19.10
N LEU A 678 -58.19 -5.57 -18.54
CA LEU A 678 -57.13 -4.59 -18.37
C LEU A 678 -56.55 -4.13 -19.72
N ALA A 679 -56.39 -5.05 -20.68
CA ALA A 679 -55.92 -4.72 -22.02
C ALA A 679 -56.92 -3.84 -22.78
N GLU A 680 -58.23 -4.09 -22.64
CA GLU A 680 -59.26 -3.24 -23.22
C GLU A 680 -59.19 -1.81 -22.67
N ARG A 681 -59.14 -1.66 -21.34
CA ARG A 681 -59.00 -0.36 -20.69
C ARG A 681 -57.72 0.36 -21.10
N ALA A 682 -56.59 -0.33 -21.17
CA ALA A 682 -55.32 0.24 -21.62
C ALA A 682 -55.38 0.70 -23.09
N ARG A 683 -56.04 -0.04 -23.99
CA ARG A 683 -56.23 0.37 -25.40
C ARG A 683 -57.12 1.60 -25.53
N LEU A 684 -58.15 1.73 -24.70
CA LEU A 684 -58.99 2.93 -24.65
C LEU A 684 -58.16 4.16 -24.22
N VAL A 685 -57.29 4.00 -23.22
CA VAL A 685 -56.33 5.05 -22.82
C VAL A 685 -55.40 5.40 -23.98
N ALA A 686 -54.82 4.40 -24.64
CA ALA A 686 -53.90 4.61 -25.76
C ALA A 686 -54.56 5.38 -26.92
N GLY A 687 -55.79 5.01 -27.29
CA GLY A 687 -56.59 5.71 -28.29
C GLY A 687 -56.90 7.16 -27.89
N GLY A 688 -57.23 7.39 -26.62
CA GLY A 688 -57.48 8.73 -26.08
C GLY A 688 -56.25 9.64 -26.07
N LEU A 689 -55.05 9.07 -25.85
CA LEU A 689 -53.77 9.78 -25.93
C LEU A 689 -53.42 10.11 -27.39
N ALA A 690 -53.59 9.15 -28.31
CA ALA A 690 -53.36 9.38 -29.73
C ALA A 690 -54.29 10.47 -30.31
N ALA A 691 -55.56 10.50 -29.89
CA ALA A 691 -56.51 11.56 -30.26
C ALA A 691 -56.10 12.96 -29.78
N ARG A 692 -55.25 13.03 -28.74
CA ARG A 692 -54.66 14.27 -28.19
C ARG A 692 -53.29 14.59 -28.78
N GLY A 693 -52.88 13.87 -29.83
CA GLY A 693 -51.65 14.14 -30.57
C GLY A 693 -50.38 13.55 -29.96
N ILE A 694 -50.50 12.68 -28.93
CA ILE A 694 -49.34 11.94 -28.41
C ILE A 694 -48.79 11.02 -29.50
N ARG A 695 -47.51 11.20 -29.80
CA ARG A 695 -46.75 10.43 -30.78
C ARG A 695 -45.83 9.44 -30.08
N HIS A 696 -45.29 8.52 -30.87
CA HIS A 696 -44.28 7.61 -30.40
C HIS A 696 -43.04 8.36 -29.87
N GLY A 697 -42.60 7.99 -28.68
CA GLY A 697 -41.47 8.61 -27.99
C GLY A 697 -41.83 9.81 -27.13
N ASP A 698 -43.07 10.32 -27.21
CA ASP A 698 -43.51 11.42 -26.35
C ASP A 698 -43.61 10.98 -24.89
N LEU A 699 -43.27 11.89 -23.99
CA LEU A 699 -43.40 11.68 -22.55
C LEU A 699 -44.82 12.00 -22.08
N VAL A 700 -45.39 11.15 -21.22
CA VAL A 700 -46.70 11.38 -20.60
C VAL A 700 -46.57 11.28 -19.10
N GLY A 701 -46.98 12.32 -18.38
CA GLY A 701 -47.02 12.31 -16.93
C GLY A 701 -48.11 11.37 -16.41
N VAL A 702 -47.83 10.63 -15.34
CA VAL A 702 -48.82 9.78 -14.64
C VAL A 702 -48.82 10.12 -13.16
N ARG A 703 -49.89 10.75 -12.68
CA ARG A 703 -50.14 11.12 -11.28
C ARG A 703 -51.46 10.51 -10.81
N LEU A 704 -51.40 9.22 -10.50
CA LEU A 704 -52.53 8.44 -9.98
C LEU A 704 -52.12 7.71 -8.69
N PRO A 705 -53.04 7.50 -7.74
CA PRO A 705 -52.78 6.69 -6.55
C PRO A 705 -52.49 5.23 -6.94
N LYS A 706 -51.98 4.44 -5.99
CA LYS A 706 -51.77 3.00 -6.20
C LYS A 706 -53.12 2.32 -6.41
N GLY A 707 -53.28 1.64 -7.54
CA GLY A 707 -54.53 0.99 -7.90
C GLY A 707 -54.58 0.51 -9.36
N PRO A 708 -55.67 -0.16 -9.76
CA PRO A 708 -55.86 -0.64 -11.13
C PRO A 708 -55.82 0.50 -12.18
N GLU A 709 -56.22 1.71 -11.80
CA GLU A 709 -56.18 2.92 -12.63
C GLU A 709 -54.75 3.29 -13.03
N GLN A 710 -53.82 3.29 -12.07
CA GLN A 710 -52.40 3.60 -12.35
C GLN A 710 -51.78 2.59 -13.33
N VAL A 711 -52.08 1.29 -13.14
CA VAL A 711 -51.58 0.24 -14.04
C VAL A 711 -52.18 0.39 -15.45
N THR A 712 -53.48 0.68 -15.52
CA THR A 712 -54.18 0.97 -16.78
C THR A 712 -53.55 2.15 -17.51
N ALA A 713 -53.25 3.24 -16.81
CA ALA A 713 -52.60 4.42 -17.36
C ALA A 713 -51.22 4.09 -17.94
N VAL A 714 -50.37 3.40 -17.18
CA VAL A 714 -49.02 3.02 -17.61
C VAL A 714 -49.07 2.12 -18.85
N LEU A 715 -49.90 1.08 -18.84
CA LEU A 715 -50.04 0.20 -20.01
C LEU A 715 -50.61 0.95 -21.23
N GLY A 716 -51.52 1.90 -21.01
CA GLY A 716 -52.08 2.73 -22.08
C GLY A 716 -51.09 3.71 -22.68
N VAL A 717 -50.23 4.34 -21.86
CA VAL A 717 -49.12 5.20 -22.35
C VAL A 717 -48.16 4.38 -23.21
N LEU A 718 -47.76 3.21 -22.72
CA LEU A 718 -46.85 2.32 -23.44
C LEU A 718 -47.47 1.80 -24.75
N ALA A 719 -48.76 1.45 -24.72
CA ALA A 719 -49.51 1.02 -25.91
C ALA A 719 -49.77 2.15 -26.91
N ALA A 720 -49.69 3.43 -26.51
CA ALA A 720 -49.67 4.57 -27.43
C ALA A 720 -48.28 4.81 -28.05
N GLY A 721 -47.25 4.09 -27.59
CA GLY A 721 -45.86 4.27 -27.98
C GLY A 721 -45.14 5.40 -27.24
N GLY A 722 -45.76 5.97 -26.21
CA GLY A 722 -45.14 6.99 -25.35
C GLY A 722 -44.38 6.37 -24.17
N ALA A 723 -43.62 7.19 -23.47
CA ALA A 723 -42.92 6.81 -22.25
C ALA A 723 -43.57 7.50 -21.04
N TYR A 724 -43.83 6.75 -19.97
CA TYR A 724 -44.48 7.34 -18.80
C TYR A 724 -43.48 8.01 -17.85
N VAL A 725 -43.91 9.12 -17.25
CA VAL A 725 -43.18 9.86 -16.23
C VAL A 725 -44.01 9.80 -14.94
N PRO A 726 -43.67 8.95 -13.96
CA PRO A 726 -44.43 8.84 -12.74
C PRO A 726 -44.22 10.08 -11.87
N VAL A 727 -45.32 10.72 -11.47
CA VAL A 727 -45.35 11.86 -10.55
C VAL A 727 -46.09 11.44 -9.30
N GLY A 728 -45.45 11.54 -8.13
CA GLY A 728 -46.06 11.11 -6.88
C GLY A 728 -47.24 12.01 -6.49
N VAL A 729 -48.35 11.41 -6.07
CA VAL A 729 -49.57 12.13 -5.65
C VAL A 729 -49.31 13.04 -4.44
N ASP A 730 -48.43 12.62 -3.54
CA ASP A 730 -48.09 13.37 -2.32
C ASP A 730 -46.92 14.36 -2.52
N GLN A 731 -46.39 14.50 -3.73
CA GLN A 731 -45.29 15.44 -3.99
C GLN A 731 -45.79 16.90 -3.96
N PRO A 732 -45.04 17.85 -3.37
CA PRO A 732 -45.41 19.27 -3.39
C PRO A 732 -45.52 19.83 -4.82
N ALA A 733 -46.43 20.78 -5.05
CA ALA A 733 -46.68 21.40 -6.37
C ALA A 733 -45.40 21.88 -7.07
N ALA A 734 -44.55 22.62 -6.36
CA ALA A 734 -43.26 23.11 -6.88
C ALA A 734 -42.29 21.98 -7.33
N ARG A 735 -42.43 20.76 -6.81
CA ARG A 735 -41.66 19.60 -7.31
C ARG A 735 -42.29 19.03 -8.58
N GLN A 736 -43.61 18.98 -8.65
CA GLN A 736 -44.34 18.53 -9.83
C GLN A 736 -44.08 19.45 -11.03
N GLU A 737 -44.10 20.77 -10.81
CA GLU A 737 -43.76 21.79 -11.82
C GLU A 737 -42.36 21.60 -12.38
N ARG A 738 -41.36 21.39 -11.50
CA ARG A 738 -39.98 21.14 -11.94
C ARG A 738 -39.85 19.84 -12.73
N ILE A 739 -40.57 18.79 -12.35
CA ILE A 739 -40.58 17.53 -13.12
C ILE A 739 -41.22 17.74 -14.49
N ALA A 740 -42.36 18.43 -14.57
CA ALA A 740 -43.03 18.74 -15.83
C ALA A 740 -42.15 19.60 -16.75
N ALA A 741 -41.54 20.66 -16.21
CA ALA A 741 -40.64 21.53 -16.97
C ALA A 741 -39.40 20.79 -17.48
N ALA A 742 -38.80 19.93 -16.64
CA ALA A 742 -37.61 19.18 -17.02
C ALA A 742 -37.90 18.02 -18.00
N ALA A 743 -39.07 17.38 -17.88
CA ALA A 743 -39.49 16.31 -18.78
C ALA A 743 -40.09 16.84 -20.09
N GLY A 744 -40.75 18.00 -20.05
CA GLY A 744 -41.43 18.57 -21.21
C GLY A 744 -42.66 17.78 -21.68
N PHE A 745 -43.31 17.00 -20.82
CA PHE A 745 -44.57 16.33 -21.18
C PHE A 745 -45.73 17.33 -21.25
N ALA A 746 -46.55 17.24 -22.28
CA ALA A 746 -47.71 18.11 -22.47
C ALA A 746 -49.01 17.58 -21.81
N VAL A 747 -49.05 16.29 -21.47
CA VAL A 747 -50.22 15.60 -20.93
C VAL A 747 -49.88 14.93 -19.61
N LEU A 748 -50.76 15.09 -18.61
CA LEU A 748 -50.68 14.46 -17.29
C LEU A 748 -51.95 13.67 -17.01
N ILE A 749 -51.83 12.34 -16.91
CA ILE A 749 -52.95 11.47 -16.51
C ILE A 749 -53.14 11.60 -14.99
N THR A 750 -54.34 11.99 -14.56
CA THR A 750 -54.67 12.20 -13.15
C THR A 750 -56.13 11.85 -12.84
N ASP A 751 -56.57 11.98 -11.59
CA ASP A 751 -57.92 11.62 -11.12
C ASP A 751 -58.99 12.70 -11.37
N GLY A 752 -58.67 13.72 -12.17
CA GLY A 752 -59.61 14.74 -12.67
C GLY A 752 -59.83 15.94 -11.75
N ALA A 753 -59.23 15.97 -10.54
CA ALA A 753 -59.41 17.06 -9.57
C ALA A 753 -58.10 17.78 -9.17
N ALA A 754 -56.97 17.43 -9.78
CA ALA A 754 -55.66 17.96 -9.39
C ALA A 754 -55.25 19.21 -10.18
N GLU A 755 -54.68 20.21 -9.49
CA GLU A 755 -53.93 21.29 -10.13
C GLU A 755 -52.76 20.69 -10.93
N ALA A 756 -52.70 21.02 -12.22
CA ALA A 756 -51.62 20.62 -13.12
C ALA A 756 -50.59 21.75 -13.23
N PRO A 757 -49.31 21.41 -13.49
CA PRO A 757 -48.30 22.41 -13.83
C PRO A 757 -48.70 23.26 -15.05
N ASP A 758 -48.22 24.51 -15.09
CA ASP A 758 -48.45 25.41 -16.21
C ASP A 758 -48.04 24.79 -17.56
N GLY A 759 -48.92 24.91 -18.56
CA GLY A 759 -48.70 24.35 -19.90
C GLY A 759 -48.91 22.83 -20.02
N VAL A 760 -49.30 22.15 -18.93
CA VAL A 760 -49.64 20.72 -18.93
C VAL A 760 -51.15 20.54 -18.88
N THR A 761 -51.69 19.70 -19.76
CA THR A 761 -53.12 19.36 -19.76
C THR A 761 -53.39 18.16 -18.83
N PRO A 762 -54.11 18.33 -17.70
CA PRO A 762 -54.56 17.20 -16.89
C PRO A 762 -55.69 16.46 -17.60
N VAL A 763 -55.64 15.12 -17.63
CA VAL A 763 -56.67 14.30 -18.28
C VAL A 763 -57.03 13.10 -17.41
N GLY A 764 -58.33 12.86 -17.24
CA GLY A 764 -58.85 11.69 -16.53
C GLY A 764 -58.90 10.43 -17.40
N LEU A 765 -58.84 9.24 -16.78
CA LEU A 765 -58.95 7.96 -17.51
C LEU A 765 -60.29 7.80 -18.25
N ALA A 766 -61.40 8.23 -17.64
CA ALA A 766 -62.72 8.19 -18.28
C ALA A 766 -62.79 9.12 -19.51
N GLU A 767 -62.11 10.27 -19.45
CA GLU A 767 -62.03 11.23 -20.55
C GLU A 767 -61.17 10.70 -21.71
N LEU A 768 -60.08 9.99 -21.41
CA LEU A 768 -59.29 9.28 -22.42
C LEU A 768 -60.11 8.18 -23.09
N ALA A 769 -60.86 7.39 -22.31
CA ALA A 769 -61.71 6.34 -22.84
C ALA A 769 -62.85 6.86 -23.72
N ALA A 770 -63.52 7.95 -23.32
CA ALA A 770 -64.55 8.60 -24.12
C ALA A 770 -63.98 9.22 -25.42
N GLY A 771 -62.80 9.83 -25.34
CA GLY A 771 -62.11 10.39 -26.50
C GLY A 771 -61.76 9.33 -27.57
N ALA A 772 -61.45 8.10 -27.15
CA ALA A 772 -61.20 6.99 -28.09
C ALA A 772 -62.45 6.61 -28.92
N ALA A 773 -63.64 6.70 -28.33
CA ALA A 773 -64.90 6.38 -29.00
C ALA A 773 -65.30 7.41 -30.08
N GLY A 774 -64.95 8.69 -29.89
CA GLY A 774 -65.27 9.78 -30.82
C GLY A 774 -64.48 9.78 -32.14
N VAL A 775 -63.37 9.05 -32.21
CA VAL A 775 -62.47 9.01 -33.39
C VAL A 775 -62.78 7.82 -34.32
N GLY A 776 -63.84 7.04 -34.04
CA GLY A 776 -64.18 5.85 -34.84
C GLY A 776 -63.08 4.79 -34.79
N VAL A 777 -62.32 4.72 -33.70
CA VAL A 777 -61.34 3.65 -33.44
C VAL A 777 -62.12 2.41 -32.99
N GLY A 778 -62.86 1.81 -33.93
CA GLY A 778 -63.40 0.46 -33.73
C GLY A 778 -62.26 -0.53 -33.48
N ALA A 779 -62.58 -1.62 -32.80
CA ALA A 779 -61.66 -2.67 -32.35
C ALA A 779 -60.62 -3.16 -33.41
N GLY A 780 -60.85 -2.93 -34.71
CA GLY A 780 -59.94 -3.25 -35.81
C GLY A 780 -58.77 -2.28 -36.05
N ARG A 781 -58.82 -1.01 -35.58
CA ARG A 781 -57.70 -0.03 -35.74
C ARG A 781 -56.83 0.13 -34.49
N ALA A 782 -57.28 -0.37 -33.33
CA ALA A 782 -56.43 -0.51 -32.14
C ALA A 782 -55.23 -1.44 -32.37
N GLY A 783 -55.30 -2.33 -33.38
CA GLY A 783 -54.17 -3.12 -33.86
C GLY A 783 -53.06 -2.30 -34.53
N ALA A 784 -53.31 -1.05 -34.94
CA ALA A 784 -52.33 -0.17 -35.57
C ALA A 784 -51.54 0.71 -34.57
N LEU A 785 -51.84 0.60 -33.27
CA LEU A 785 -51.09 1.27 -32.19
C LEU A 785 -49.96 0.39 -31.62
N SER A 786 -49.87 -0.88 -32.04
CA SER A 786 -48.81 -1.79 -31.62
C SER A 786 -47.65 -1.69 -32.60
N LEU A 787 -46.57 -1.00 -32.24
CA LEU A 787 -45.27 -1.38 -32.81
C LEU A 787 -44.91 -2.70 -32.16
N SER A 788 -44.73 -3.76 -32.95
CA SER A 788 -43.96 -4.90 -32.47
C SER A 788 -42.48 -4.47 -32.44
N ALA A 789 -41.71 -4.89 -31.44
CA ALA A 789 -40.25 -4.79 -31.49
C ALA A 789 -39.66 -5.54 -32.70
N ALA A 790 -40.42 -6.45 -33.32
CA ALA A 790 -40.10 -7.06 -34.61
C ALA A 790 -40.18 -6.10 -35.81
N ASP A 791 -40.93 -4.99 -35.71
CA ASP A 791 -41.19 -4.07 -36.82
C ASP A 791 -40.18 -2.90 -36.92
N ALA A 792 -39.39 -2.63 -35.87
CA ALA A 792 -38.22 -1.76 -35.93
C ALA A 792 -37.29 -1.96 -34.71
N PRO A 793 -36.03 -2.42 -34.89
CA PRO A 793 -35.05 -2.55 -33.80
C PRO A 793 -34.85 -1.26 -32.98
N ALA A 794 -35.00 -0.10 -33.63
CA ALA A 794 -34.91 1.21 -32.99
C ALA A 794 -35.99 1.49 -31.93
N ALA A 795 -37.10 0.74 -31.92
CA ALA A 795 -38.15 0.91 -30.91
C ALA A 795 -37.72 0.40 -29.52
N LEU A 796 -36.86 -0.61 -29.45
CA LEU A 796 -36.32 -1.16 -28.20
C LEU A 796 -35.41 -0.16 -27.47
N ASP A 797 -34.76 0.73 -28.23
CA ASP A 797 -33.83 1.72 -27.69
C ASP A 797 -34.54 3.04 -27.31
N ARG A 798 -35.86 3.15 -27.55
CA ARG A 798 -36.67 4.29 -27.09
C ARG A 798 -36.99 4.16 -25.59
N PRO A 799 -37.16 5.29 -24.87
CA PRO A 799 -37.59 5.28 -23.48
C PRO A 799 -38.91 4.52 -23.29
N ALA A 800 -38.95 3.59 -22.33
CA ALA A 800 -40.18 3.03 -21.78
C ALA A 800 -40.72 3.93 -20.67
N TYR A 801 -39.82 4.52 -19.88
CA TYR A 801 -40.17 5.43 -18.79
C TYR A 801 -39.02 6.36 -18.42
N VAL A 802 -39.35 7.42 -17.68
CA VAL A 802 -38.38 8.38 -17.13
C VAL A 802 -38.58 8.53 -15.62
N LEU A 803 -37.58 8.16 -14.83
CA LEU A 803 -37.63 8.27 -13.36
C LEU A 803 -36.87 9.49 -12.87
N PHE A 804 -37.54 10.36 -12.12
CA PHE A 804 -36.91 11.54 -11.53
C PHE A 804 -36.31 11.26 -10.15
N THR A 805 -35.01 11.53 -10.01
CA THR A 805 -34.28 11.43 -8.73
C THR A 805 -34.04 12.82 -8.14
N SER A 806 -33.77 12.88 -6.82
CA SER A 806 -33.30 14.11 -6.19
C SER A 806 -31.89 14.42 -6.69
N GLY A 807 -31.75 15.37 -7.61
CA GLY A 807 -30.44 15.84 -8.03
C GLY A 807 -29.71 16.50 -6.87
N SER A 808 -28.40 16.26 -6.76
CA SER A 808 -27.51 16.89 -5.77
C SER A 808 -27.52 18.43 -5.84
N THR A 809 -27.99 19.00 -6.96
CA THR A 809 -28.12 20.43 -7.23
C THR A 809 -29.49 21.02 -6.84
N GLY A 810 -30.40 20.22 -6.26
CA GLY A 810 -31.76 20.64 -5.92
C GLY A 810 -32.75 20.67 -7.09
N GLN A 811 -32.27 20.44 -8.33
CA GLN A 811 -33.10 20.27 -9.52
C GLN A 811 -33.30 18.77 -9.83
N PRO A 812 -34.55 18.30 -10.05
CA PRO A 812 -34.82 16.91 -10.41
C PRO A 812 -34.11 16.50 -11.71
N LYS A 813 -33.50 15.31 -11.73
CA LYS A 813 -32.87 14.74 -12.93
C LYS A 813 -33.66 13.51 -13.40
N GLY A 814 -34.07 13.48 -14.66
CA GLY A 814 -34.82 12.37 -15.25
C GLY A 814 -33.89 11.30 -15.82
N VAL A 815 -33.94 10.09 -15.27
CA VAL A 815 -33.26 8.91 -15.81
C VAL A 815 -34.17 8.26 -16.83
N GLN A 816 -33.83 8.35 -18.11
CA GLN A 816 -34.57 7.68 -19.18
C GLN A 816 -34.11 6.22 -19.27
N VAL A 817 -35.05 5.29 -19.20
CA VAL A 817 -34.78 3.85 -19.32
C VAL A 817 -35.50 3.34 -20.57
N SER A 818 -34.77 2.68 -21.47
CA SER A 818 -35.33 2.19 -22.73
C SER A 818 -36.19 0.94 -22.51
N HIS A 819 -36.90 0.49 -23.53
CA HIS A 819 -37.60 -0.79 -23.49
C HIS A 819 -36.66 -2.01 -23.41
N ARG A 820 -35.41 -1.87 -23.87
CA ARG A 820 -34.40 -2.94 -23.87
C ARG A 820 -33.76 -3.17 -22.50
N ALA A 821 -33.53 -2.09 -21.75
CA ALA A 821 -32.92 -2.09 -20.41
C ALA A 821 -33.93 -2.55 -19.35
#